data_AF-A0A1Q7NDQ7-F1
#
_entry.id   AF-A0A1Q7NDQ7-F1
#
_cell.length_a   1.000
_cell.length_b   1.000
_cell.length_c   1.000
_cell.angle_alpha   90.00
_cell.angle_beta   90.00
_cell.angle_gamma   90.00
#
_symmetry.space_group_name_H-M   'P 1'
#
loop_
_entity.id
_entity.type
_entity.pdbx_description
1 polymer ?
#
loop_
_entity_poly.entity_id
_entity_poly.type
_entity_poly.pdbx_seq_one_letter_code
_entity_poly.pdbx_strand_id
1 'polypeptide(L)'
;MVSVNALAEKILERAPKSVAEAGDYLLETLTGGRLQRGKFLEDPLALMGPPYFVSRYLAQVTVRALKGEYDTLDEVMAGLGALSERNPPIIERKREISDGRVVLPEAKVVDLQYPVIGENGIWQSSIEALVTSGPLRDREVRISIRSDRNRTSCFLVPNLWIHSTIAAYNLAPIHDGADKCVFEAIPETFIVVEPLRQVNATAVARSLHCSKPQLDQIRRGKGDVTVQTLKGQLVHALFDRMLEGGITTPNDYEAAYHEALPSFLVPLASVTDRYFDEIAFRADVLRHLEALKDFIDCHPHLLEHTQLELKRYSATIGIQGRIDAIFREGNRLDILELKTGTRLRPEDHAQLFIYRLLLSDLVRRWQRNDGQDVEITTRLLSSIDGSFAPLRVTTDFYQVLDARNKLVAIQYALGRTSAYIAPRYEGFNEKVCGNCPSWTRGHCKDTSDLFGDRPDSRESPELEYFRRFTRLVERERWYADQEVADLLDDSRLEFRVKNFRTIRGARIVSGEEPFTFEFEENTSDLGCGDTVLIHAGRISSSPTYHGLVREVGTKQIRVSIPLKNLAAAAFEAQSWIIDRFPSDVTAEASHTALYDFLVAPMDEKKKVVLGFPSSQRRGGCAEGADGVVSSAETFRLASIEASSPYRARASRHPVSAASPLAAGAATPPLRGGESGSLNSSQIEAIRRAANCEVFHLIWGPPGTGKTRIIPEIVRCAGGRVLLGAFTNTAVDKMLMALLEHDPTTHFLRVGRASDSPELAGKISGDSADFFTHDLARKYGSVRAVREALQQAAIVGATAHRASTIPYLRAAAFEMAIVDEAAQLTEPLTLGLILRARRFVLIGDDRQLPPVVRARELGQSMFERLKGETQNVTLIETQYRMHPGIMEVSNRLFYDGRLRSGVGADERTPPDGAPVVFIPVESDRDGRSNPDEARAVVELVRSFTRDRGIDPESIGIVSPFRAQVVLLRQMLPGSGVAIDTVERFQGGERDIMILSFVRSRGTGFVFDDRRLNVAITRARRKLILVAHPELFQRSRYAWICTFTETLKTAGTI
;
A
#
# COMPACT_ATOMS: atom_id res chain seq x y z
N MET A 1 -25.26 23.42 23.36
CA MET A 1 -25.59 22.42 22.33
C MET A 1 -27.09 22.37 22.21
N VAL A 2 -27.62 22.96 21.16
CA VAL A 2 -29.03 22.92 20.80
C VAL A 2 -29.01 22.54 19.32
N SER A 3 -29.75 21.51 18.90
CA SER A 3 -29.89 21.23 17.45
C SER A 3 -30.46 22.49 16.78
N VAL A 4 -30.23 22.68 15.48
CA VAL A 4 -30.85 23.81 14.76
C VAL A 4 -32.37 23.81 14.98
N ASN A 5 -32.98 22.63 14.98
CA ASN A 5 -34.40 22.46 15.32
C ASN A 5 -34.73 22.93 16.73
N ALA A 6 -33.99 22.51 17.74
CA ALA A 6 -34.22 22.96 19.11
C ALA A 6 -33.88 24.45 19.32
N LEU A 7 -33.05 25.04 18.44
CA LEU A 7 -32.74 26.47 18.46
C LEU A 7 -33.91 27.25 17.82
N ALA A 8 -34.41 26.78 16.69
CA ALA A 8 -35.62 27.30 16.06
C ALA A 8 -36.83 27.18 17.01
N GLU A 9 -37.01 26.04 17.68
CA GLU A 9 -38.04 25.85 18.72
C GLU A 9 -37.85 26.82 19.87
N LYS A 10 -36.64 27.02 20.40
CA LYS A 10 -36.38 28.03 21.45
C LYS A 10 -36.66 29.46 21.00
N ILE A 11 -36.44 29.77 19.73
CA ILE A 11 -36.79 31.07 19.12
C ILE A 11 -38.30 31.21 19.06
N LEU A 12 -39.02 30.16 18.64
CA LEU A 12 -40.47 30.13 18.61
C LEU A 12 -41.09 30.20 20.01
N GLU A 13 -40.51 29.52 21.01
CA GLU A 13 -40.93 29.55 22.41
C GLU A 13 -40.87 30.97 23.01
N ARG A 14 -39.94 31.81 22.53
CA ARG A 14 -39.83 33.21 22.95
C ARG A 14 -40.82 34.14 22.25
N ALA A 15 -41.55 33.68 21.23
CA ALA A 15 -42.56 34.44 20.49
C ALA A 15 -42.11 35.86 20.08
N PRO A 16 -41.01 36.02 19.31
CA PRO A 16 -40.54 37.32 18.85
C PRO A 16 -41.61 38.03 18.02
N LYS A 17 -41.85 39.32 18.29
CA LYS A 17 -42.91 40.12 17.66
C LYS A 17 -42.43 40.83 16.40
N SER A 18 -41.14 40.77 16.09
CA SER A 18 -40.54 41.39 14.91
C SER A 18 -39.28 40.66 14.45
N VAL A 19 -38.90 40.88 13.18
CA VAL A 19 -37.64 40.36 12.60
C VAL A 19 -36.43 40.87 13.37
N ALA A 20 -36.44 42.13 13.82
CA ALA A 20 -35.37 42.71 14.62
C ALA A 20 -35.22 41.98 15.96
N GLU A 21 -36.32 41.67 16.64
CA GLU A 21 -36.34 40.95 17.92
C GLU A 21 -35.87 39.49 17.76
N ALA A 22 -36.26 38.83 16.67
CA ALA A 22 -35.72 37.51 16.31
C ALA A 22 -34.21 37.56 16.04
N GLY A 23 -33.73 38.61 15.35
CA GLY A 23 -32.31 38.85 15.11
C GLY A 23 -31.50 39.08 16.39
N ASP A 24 -32.02 39.89 17.32
CA ASP A 24 -31.38 40.14 18.61
C ASP A 24 -31.36 38.88 19.48
N TYR A 25 -32.40 38.04 19.42
CA TYR A 25 -32.40 36.77 20.15
C TYR A 25 -31.43 35.74 19.56
N LEU A 26 -31.34 35.68 18.24
CA LEU A 26 -30.34 34.87 17.55
C LEU A 26 -28.92 35.31 17.90
N LEU A 27 -28.67 36.62 17.97
CA LEU A 27 -27.40 37.20 18.39
C LEU A 27 -27.04 36.82 19.81
N GLU A 28 -27.98 37.00 20.75
CA GLU A 28 -27.82 36.62 22.16
C GLU A 28 -27.46 35.13 22.26
N THR A 29 -28.17 34.28 21.51
CA THR A 29 -27.99 32.83 21.55
C THR A 29 -26.68 32.37 20.92
N LEU A 30 -26.26 32.99 19.81
CA LEU A 30 -25.01 32.66 19.14
C LEU A 30 -23.77 33.07 19.93
N THR A 31 -23.85 34.22 20.61
CA THR A 31 -22.71 34.83 21.29
C THR A 31 -22.69 34.55 22.79
N GLY A 32 -23.74 33.93 23.33
CA GLY A 32 -23.96 33.78 24.76
C GLY A 32 -24.04 35.13 25.47
N GLY A 33 -24.61 36.15 24.80
CA GLY A 33 -24.72 37.52 25.29
C GLY A 33 -23.39 38.30 25.38
N ARG A 34 -22.28 37.78 24.86
CA ARG A 34 -20.94 38.41 25.00
C ARG A 34 -20.67 39.54 24.01
N LEU A 35 -21.57 39.75 23.05
CA LEU A 35 -21.37 40.64 21.91
C LEU A 35 -22.52 41.63 21.77
N GLN A 36 -22.18 42.90 21.59
CA GLN A 36 -23.16 43.91 21.24
C GLN A 36 -23.40 43.93 19.72
N ARG A 37 -24.65 44.24 19.33
CA ARG A 37 -25.13 44.29 17.94
C ARG A 37 -24.20 45.03 16.99
N GLY A 38 -23.71 46.22 17.38
CA GLY A 38 -22.78 47.01 16.54
C GLY A 38 -21.48 46.27 16.21
N LYS A 39 -20.80 45.72 17.23
CA LYS A 39 -19.56 44.94 17.05
C LYS A 39 -19.79 43.65 16.26
N PHE A 40 -20.94 43.02 16.43
CA PHE A 40 -21.32 41.84 15.64
C PHE A 40 -21.62 42.18 14.18
N LEU A 41 -22.18 43.35 13.87
CA LEU A 41 -22.44 43.75 12.49
C LEU A 41 -21.16 44.20 11.76
N GLU A 42 -20.18 44.76 12.48
CA GLU A 42 -18.87 45.13 11.97
C GLU A 42 -18.01 43.89 11.64
N ASP A 43 -17.95 42.93 12.55
CA ASP A 43 -17.31 41.63 12.31
C ASP A 43 -18.12 40.50 12.95
N PRO A 44 -19.09 39.93 12.20
CA PRO A 44 -19.95 38.85 12.70
C PRO A 44 -19.17 37.59 13.07
N LEU A 45 -17.88 37.50 12.72
CA LEU A 45 -17.07 36.30 12.88
C LEU A 45 -15.89 36.50 13.85
N ALA A 46 -15.55 37.75 14.21
CA ALA A 46 -14.44 38.12 15.10
C ALA A 46 -14.37 37.32 16.41
N LEU A 47 -15.52 37.10 17.05
CA LEU A 47 -15.62 36.45 18.37
C LEU A 47 -16.12 35.02 18.31
N MET A 48 -16.51 34.53 17.13
CA MET A 48 -16.92 33.14 16.93
C MET A 48 -15.77 32.21 16.52
N GLY A 49 -14.60 32.77 16.14
CA GLY A 49 -13.45 32.01 15.66
C GLY A 49 -13.73 31.32 14.30
N PRO A 50 -12.71 31.07 13.44
CA PRO A 50 -12.94 30.39 12.17
C PRO A 50 -12.59 28.88 12.20
N PRO A 51 -13.36 28.00 11.51
CA PRO A 51 -14.77 28.17 11.14
C PRO A 51 -15.67 26.93 11.40
N TYR A 52 -16.94 27.17 11.72
CA TYR A 52 -18.01 26.16 11.74
C TYR A 52 -19.12 26.66 10.81
N PHE A 53 -19.45 25.94 9.72
CA PHE A 53 -20.46 26.34 8.74
C PHE A 53 -21.83 26.63 9.37
N VAL A 54 -22.24 25.84 10.37
CA VAL A 54 -23.51 26.06 11.11
C VAL A 54 -23.49 27.39 11.85
N SER A 55 -22.39 27.74 12.54
CA SER A 55 -22.25 29.02 13.23
C SER A 55 -22.17 30.20 12.25
N ARG A 56 -21.56 30.01 11.08
CA ARG A 56 -21.50 31.03 10.02
C ARG A 56 -22.84 31.27 9.36
N TYR A 57 -23.59 30.22 9.03
CA TYR A 57 -24.91 30.36 8.43
C TYR A 57 -25.90 30.90 9.46
N LEU A 58 -25.87 30.43 10.70
CA LEU A 58 -26.65 31.05 11.78
C LEU A 58 -26.27 32.52 11.91
N ALA A 59 -24.99 32.88 11.95
CA ALA A 59 -24.55 34.27 11.96
C ALA A 59 -25.06 35.06 10.74
N GLN A 60 -25.16 34.46 9.56
CA GLN A 60 -25.74 35.10 8.38
C GLN A 60 -27.23 35.36 8.56
N VAL A 61 -28.01 34.36 8.98
CA VAL A 61 -29.44 34.54 9.28
C VAL A 61 -29.61 35.63 10.36
N THR A 62 -28.75 35.64 11.37
CA THR A 62 -28.71 36.68 12.40
C THR A 62 -28.39 38.05 11.83
N VAL A 63 -27.34 38.20 11.03
CA VAL A 63 -26.96 39.48 10.41
C VAL A 63 -28.09 40.00 9.53
N ARG A 64 -28.68 39.14 8.69
CA ARG A 64 -29.79 39.50 7.80
C ARG A 64 -31.02 39.95 8.60
N ALA A 65 -31.37 39.22 9.66
CA ALA A 65 -32.44 39.62 10.57
C ALA A 65 -32.13 40.95 11.28
N LEU A 66 -30.90 41.14 11.77
CA LEU A 66 -30.46 42.37 12.43
C LEU A 66 -30.38 43.58 11.49
N LYS A 67 -30.20 43.35 10.18
CA LYS A 67 -30.22 44.38 9.14
C LYS A 67 -31.61 44.65 8.56
N GLY A 68 -32.62 43.87 8.97
CA GLY A 68 -33.98 43.97 8.42
C GLY A 68 -34.08 43.48 6.98
N GLU A 69 -33.22 42.55 6.56
CA GLU A 69 -33.21 41.96 5.21
C GLU A 69 -34.22 40.80 5.06
N TYR A 70 -35.03 40.55 6.09
CA TYR A 70 -36.19 39.67 6.04
C TYR A 70 -37.44 40.53 6.29
N ASP A 71 -38.47 40.30 5.48
CA ASP A 71 -39.71 41.09 5.54
C ASP A 71 -40.66 40.54 6.60
N THR A 72 -40.57 39.23 6.90
CA THR A 72 -41.45 38.55 7.87
C THR A 72 -40.68 37.64 8.83
N LEU A 73 -41.30 37.37 9.99
CA LEU A 73 -40.77 36.39 10.94
C LEU A 73 -40.69 34.99 10.33
N ASP A 74 -41.67 34.65 9.47
CA ASP A 74 -41.74 33.37 8.76
C ASP A 74 -40.55 33.18 7.82
N GLU A 75 -40.00 34.25 7.23
CA GLU A 75 -38.78 34.18 6.41
C GLU A 75 -37.52 33.95 7.26
N VAL A 76 -37.45 34.53 8.45
CA VAL A 76 -36.36 34.23 9.42
C VAL A 76 -36.44 32.76 9.84
N MET A 77 -37.66 32.28 10.14
CA MET A 77 -37.92 30.89 10.52
C MET A 77 -37.68 29.92 9.36
N ALA A 78 -38.01 30.27 8.12
CA ALA A 78 -37.67 29.51 6.93
C ALA A 78 -36.15 29.49 6.69
N GLY A 79 -35.46 30.62 6.95
CA GLY A 79 -34.01 30.73 6.93
C GLY A 79 -33.33 29.78 7.94
N LEU A 80 -33.91 29.64 9.14
CA LEU A 80 -33.48 28.69 10.18
C LEU A 80 -33.91 27.24 9.87
N GLY A 81 -35.08 27.02 9.29
CA GLY A 81 -35.56 25.71 8.85
C GLY A 81 -34.71 25.14 7.71
N ALA A 82 -34.19 26.00 6.84
CA ALA A 82 -33.24 25.60 5.80
C ALA A 82 -31.91 25.05 6.36
N LEU A 83 -31.55 25.32 7.63
CA LEU A 83 -30.43 24.66 8.31
C LEU A 83 -30.79 23.26 8.82
N SER A 84 -32.07 22.99 9.14
CA SER A 84 -32.49 21.71 9.69
C SER A 84 -32.75 20.65 8.63
N GLU A 85 -33.16 21.07 7.43
CA GLU A 85 -33.19 20.20 6.24
C GLU A 85 -31.80 19.90 5.67
N ARG A 86 -30.76 20.62 6.14
CA ARG A 86 -29.36 20.42 5.74
C ARG A 86 -28.64 19.47 6.70
N ASN A 87 -29.14 18.23 6.74
CA ASN A 87 -28.25 17.07 6.77
C ASN A 87 -27.16 17.24 5.68
N PRO A 88 -25.97 16.61 5.82
CA PRO A 88 -24.91 16.70 4.80
C PRO A 88 -25.53 16.60 3.39
N PRO A 89 -25.13 17.47 2.44
CA PRO A 89 -25.79 17.58 1.15
C PRO A 89 -25.94 16.19 0.53
N ILE A 90 -27.07 15.94 -0.16
CA ILE A 90 -27.34 14.64 -0.78
C ILE A 90 -26.10 14.21 -1.60
N ILE A 91 -25.41 13.17 -1.13
CA ILE A 91 -24.16 12.63 -1.68
C ILE A 91 -24.44 11.77 -2.94
N GLU A 92 -25.70 11.61 -3.32
CA GLU A 92 -26.07 10.87 -4.52
C GLU A 92 -25.73 11.65 -5.80
N ARG A 93 -25.30 10.90 -6.82
CA ARG A 93 -25.53 11.24 -8.23
C ARG A 93 -27.07 11.25 -8.48
N LYS A 94 -27.81 12.22 -7.92
CA LYS A 94 -29.21 12.43 -8.31
C LYS A 94 -29.23 12.70 -9.81
N ARG A 95 -30.16 12.07 -10.52
CA ARG A 95 -30.38 12.23 -11.97
C ARG A 95 -30.49 13.71 -12.31
N GLU A 96 -29.41 14.21 -12.91
CA GLU A 96 -29.22 15.28 -13.89
C GLU A 96 -29.87 16.65 -13.64
N ILE A 97 -31.11 16.77 -13.17
CA ILE A 97 -31.77 18.06 -12.85
C ILE A 97 -32.86 17.80 -11.81
N SER A 98 -32.67 18.22 -10.56
CA SER A 98 -33.79 18.49 -9.65
C SER A 98 -33.66 19.92 -9.12
N ASP A 99 -34.75 20.68 -9.15
CA ASP A 99 -34.83 22.07 -8.66
C ASP A 99 -33.86 23.05 -9.34
N GLY A 100 -33.57 22.86 -10.63
CA GLY A 100 -32.71 23.77 -11.42
C GLY A 100 -31.21 23.66 -11.09
N ARG A 101 -30.79 22.66 -10.31
CA ARG A 101 -29.38 22.40 -9.98
C ARG A 101 -28.78 21.29 -10.84
N VAL A 102 -27.50 21.43 -11.17
CA VAL A 102 -26.74 20.52 -12.04
C VAL A 102 -25.65 19.79 -11.26
N VAL A 103 -25.44 18.52 -11.60
CA VAL A 103 -24.34 17.69 -11.10
C VAL A 103 -23.45 17.29 -12.27
N LEU A 104 -22.15 17.51 -12.12
CA LEU A 104 -21.11 17.08 -13.04
C LEU A 104 -20.31 15.96 -12.35
N PRO A 105 -20.68 14.68 -12.53
CA PRO A 105 -20.10 13.58 -11.76
C PRO A 105 -18.64 13.31 -12.13
N GLU A 106 -18.24 13.55 -13.38
CA GLU A 106 -16.84 13.49 -13.83
C GLU A 106 -16.64 14.52 -14.94
N ALA A 107 -15.77 15.48 -14.68
CA ALA A 107 -15.32 16.47 -15.65
C ALA A 107 -13.80 16.62 -15.55
N LYS A 108 -13.10 16.54 -16.68
CA LYS A 108 -11.65 16.70 -16.75
C LYS A 108 -11.32 18.17 -16.87
N VAL A 109 -10.54 18.70 -15.92
CA VAL A 109 -10.12 20.11 -15.94
C VAL A 109 -9.19 20.36 -17.12
N VAL A 110 -9.55 21.34 -17.94
CA VAL A 110 -8.80 21.80 -19.13
C VAL A 110 -8.01 23.06 -18.79
N ASP A 111 -8.64 24.03 -18.16
CA ASP A 111 -8.03 25.29 -17.74
C ASP A 111 -8.54 25.73 -16.36
N LEU A 112 -7.71 26.51 -15.67
CA LEU A 112 -7.99 27.04 -14.35
C LEU A 112 -7.51 28.49 -14.24
N GLN A 113 -8.45 29.43 -14.04
CA GLN A 113 -8.12 30.84 -13.86
C GLN A 113 -7.90 31.18 -12.39
N TYR A 114 -6.84 31.93 -12.09
CA TYR A 114 -6.50 32.35 -10.73
C TYR A 114 -7.64 33.13 -10.06
N PRO A 115 -7.79 33.02 -8.73
CA PRO A 115 -8.60 33.96 -7.97
C PRO A 115 -8.12 35.40 -8.21
N VAL A 116 -8.95 36.24 -8.79
CA VAL A 116 -8.71 37.68 -8.94
C VAL A 116 -9.60 38.42 -7.95
N ILE A 117 -9.04 39.40 -7.25
CA ILE A 117 -9.82 40.30 -6.39
C ILE A 117 -10.41 41.40 -7.28
N GLY A 118 -11.75 41.45 -7.40
CA GLY A 118 -12.43 42.56 -8.04
C GLY A 118 -12.43 43.83 -7.17
N GLU A 119 -12.84 44.97 -7.72
CA GLU A 119 -12.87 46.28 -7.03
C GLU A 119 -13.65 46.27 -5.70
N ASN A 120 -14.58 45.32 -5.54
CA ASN A 120 -15.44 45.17 -4.37
C ASN A 120 -14.86 44.24 -3.29
N GLY A 121 -13.60 43.79 -3.42
CA GLY A 121 -12.97 42.84 -2.50
C GLY A 121 -13.45 41.38 -2.65
N ILE A 122 -14.21 41.09 -3.70
CA ILE A 122 -14.76 39.75 -4.00
C ILE A 122 -13.74 38.99 -4.85
N TRP A 123 -13.36 37.79 -4.42
CA TRP A 123 -12.52 36.89 -5.21
C TRP A 123 -13.36 36.17 -6.26
N GLN A 124 -12.87 36.14 -7.49
CA GLN A 124 -13.46 35.43 -8.63
C GLN A 124 -12.46 34.48 -9.26
N SER A 125 -12.88 33.26 -9.54
CA SER A 125 -12.10 32.25 -10.28
C SER A 125 -13.02 31.42 -11.16
N SER A 126 -12.48 30.74 -12.16
CA SER A 126 -13.23 29.80 -12.99
C SER A 126 -12.46 28.53 -13.29
N ILE A 127 -13.21 27.43 -13.40
CA ILE A 127 -12.73 26.14 -13.88
C ILE A 127 -13.32 25.91 -15.26
N GLU A 128 -12.48 25.66 -16.26
CA GLU A 128 -12.92 25.13 -17.55
C GLU A 128 -12.67 23.63 -17.56
N ALA A 129 -13.71 22.86 -17.89
CA ALA A 129 -13.63 21.41 -17.84
C ALA A 129 -14.39 20.76 -19.01
N LEU A 130 -13.88 19.62 -19.47
CA LEU A 130 -14.56 18.75 -20.42
C LEU A 130 -15.31 17.66 -19.65
N VAL A 131 -16.63 17.60 -19.77
CA VAL A 131 -17.44 16.60 -19.07
C VAL A 131 -17.25 15.23 -19.70
N THR A 132 -16.88 14.22 -18.91
CA THR A 132 -16.55 12.88 -19.42
C THR A 132 -17.65 11.84 -19.20
N SER A 133 -18.67 12.17 -18.40
CA SER A 133 -19.80 11.28 -18.13
C SER A 133 -21.11 12.04 -17.89
N GLY A 134 -22.24 11.34 -17.99
CA GLY A 134 -23.57 11.94 -17.82
C GLY A 134 -24.11 12.60 -19.11
N PRO A 135 -25.11 13.49 -18.99
CA PRO A 135 -25.88 14.00 -20.14
C PRO A 135 -25.16 15.14 -20.86
N LEU A 136 -24.24 15.81 -20.16
CA LEU A 136 -23.38 16.86 -20.70
C LEU A 136 -22.06 16.30 -21.24
N ARG A 137 -21.93 14.97 -21.38
CA ARG A 137 -20.71 14.33 -21.87
C ARG A 137 -20.25 14.95 -23.19
N ASP A 138 -18.93 15.09 -23.31
CA ASP A 138 -18.21 15.68 -24.44
C ASP A 138 -18.49 17.18 -24.64
N ARG A 139 -19.15 17.85 -23.69
CA ARG A 139 -19.29 19.31 -23.67
C ARG A 139 -18.23 19.96 -22.78
N GLU A 140 -17.71 21.08 -23.25
CA GLU A 140 -16.92 22.00 -22.44
C GLU A 140 -17.85 22.84 -21.57
N VAL A 141 -17.52 22.92 -20.28
CA VAL A 141 -18.26 23.67 -19.29
C VAL A 141 -17.35 24.65 -18.58
N ARG A 142 -17.90 25.79 -18.20
CA ARG A 142 -17.21 26.75 -17.34
C ARG A 142 -17.93 26.86 -16.01
N ILE A 143 -17.23 26.61 -14.91
CA ILE A 143 -17.73 26.75 -13.54
C ILE A 143 -17.16 28.03 -12.96
N SER A 144 -18.00 29.03 -12.71
CA SER A 144 -17.63 30.30 -12.09
C SER A 144 -17.75 30.21 -10.57
N ILE A 145 -16.69 30.57 -9.85
CA ILE A 145 -16.61 30.52 -8.39
C ILE A 145 -16.38 31.93 -7.87
N ARG A 146 -17.28 32.40 -7.00
CA ARG A 146 -17.18 33.74 -6.37
C ARG A 146 -17.21 33.61 -4.86
N SER A 147 -16.31 34.31 -4.15
CA SER A 147 -16.21 34.20 -2.69
C SER A 147 -17.41 34.76 -1.92
N ASP A 148 -18.22 35.62 -2.53
CA ASP A 148 -19.46 36.16 -1.94
C ASP A 148 -20.63 35.16 -2.06
N ARG A 149 -20.67 34.35 -3.12
CA ARG A 149 -21.72 33.36 -3.41
C ARG A 149 -21.36 31.94 -2.98
N ASN A 150 -20.08 31.62 -2.91
CA ASN A 150 -19.57 30.33 -2.48
C ASN A 150 -18.33 30.56 -1.60
N ARG A 151 -18.49 30.44 -0.27
CA ARG A 151 -17.42 30.68 0.70
C ARG A 151 -16.54 29.45 0.98
N THR A 152 -16.82 28.32 0.34
CA THR A 152 -15.82 27.27 0.13
C THR A 152 -14.90 27.72 -0.98
N SER A 153 -13.99 28.62 -0.61
CA SER A 153 -12.83 28.96 -1.44
C SER A 153 -12.05 27.67 -1.66
N CYS A 154 -12.34 26.98 -2.77
CA CYS A 154 -11.50 25.93 -3.28
C CYS A 154 -10.12 26.56 -3.40
N PHE A 155 -9.14 26.03 -2.67
CA PHE A 155 -7.75 26.26 -2.99
C PHE A 155 -7.52 25.60 -4.35
N LEU A 156 -7.88 26.31 -5.40
CA LEU A 156 -7.59 25.95 -6.77
C LEU A 156 -6.09 26.13 -6.88
N VAL A 157 -5.37 25.03 -6.73
CA VAL A 157 -3.92 25.01 -6.90
C VAL A 157 -3.70 24.68 -8.37
N PRO A 158 -3.29 25.65 -9.21
CA PRO A 158 -3.27 25.49 -10.68
C PRO A 158 -2.51 24.23 -11.10
N ASN A 159 -1.34 24.00 -10.51
CA ASN A 159 -0.50 22.84 -10.83
C ASN A 159 -1.08 21.49 -10.38
N LEU A 160 -2.09 21.46 -9.49
CA LEU A 160 -2.67 20.24 -8.93
C LEU A 160 -4.03 19.90 -9.55
N TRP A 161 -4.77 20.90 -10.00
CA TRP A 161 -6.09 20.73 -10.59
C TRP A 161 -6.03 20.56 -12.12
N ILE A 162 -5.04 21.16 -12.79
CA ILE A 162 -4.84 21.00 -14.23
C ILE A 162 -4.62 19.51 -14.55
N HIS A 163 -5.42 18.96 -15.46
CA HIS A 163 -5.51 17.54 -15.83
C HIS A 163 -6.13 16.58 -14.81
N SER A 164 -6.62 17.08 -13.67
CA SER A 164 -7.38 16.26 -12.72
C SER A 164 -8.80 16.01 -13.22
N THR A 165 -9.40 14.91 -12.77
CA THR A 165 -10.84 14.69 -12.89
C THR A 165 -11.52 15.30 -11.66
N ILE A 166 -12.52 16.15 -11.84
CA ILE A 166 -13.33 16.69 -10.75
C ILE A 166 -14.76 16.16 -10.82
N ALA A 167 -15.41 16.08 -9.66
CA ALA A 167 -16.85 15.99 -9.56
C ALA A 167 -17.37 17.28 -8.91
N ALA A 168 -18.35 17.93 -9.53
CA ALA A 168 -18.97 19.15 -9.02
C ALA A 168 -20.47 18.94 -8.81
N TYR A 169 -20.97 19.34 -7.65
CA TYR A 169 -22.34 19.08 -7.21
C TYR A 169 -23.06 20.37 -6.88
N ASN A 170 -24.38 20.39 -7.06
CA ASN A 170 -25.25 21.55 -6.78
C ASN A 170 -24.82 22.82 -7.51
N LEU A 171 -24.56 22.75 -8.81
CA LEU A 171 -24.26 23.92 -9.64
C LEU A 171 -25.53 24.62 -10.11
N ALA A 172 -25.53 25.95 -10.23
CA ALA A 172 -26.63 26.69 -10.86
C ALA A 172 -26.26 27.05 -12.30
N PRO A 173 -27.14 26.83 -13.29
CA PRO A 173 -26.88 27.25 -14.67
C PRO A 173 -26.90 28.78 -14.78
N ILE A 174 -25.98 29.35 -15.55
CA ILE A 174 -26.02 30.75 -15.95
C ILE A 174 -26.70 30.83 -17.31
N HIS A 175 -27.86 31.50 -17.39
CA HIS A 175 -28.48 31.84 -18.67
C HIS A 175 -27.70 32.99 -19.31
N ASP A 176 -26.64 32.65 -20.04
CA ASP A 176 -25.94 33.58 -20.92
C ASP A 176 -26.32 33.20 -22.36
N GLY A 177 -26.82 34.14 -23.16
CA GLY A 177 -27.52 33.91 -24.44
C GLY A 177 -26.67 33.34 -25.60
N ALA A 178 -25.64 32.55 -25.31
CA ALA A 178 -24.75 31.90 -26.26
C ALA A 178 -24.60 30.39 -25.95
N ASP A 179 -24.18 29.61 -26.96
CA ASP A 179 -24.03 28.13 -26.97
C ASP A 179 -23.08 27.50 -25.91
N LYS A 180 -22.66 28.22 -24.87
CA LYS A 180 -21.73 27.74 -23.84
C LYS A 180 -22.46 27.25 -22.59
N CYS A 181 -22.15 26.03 -22.14
CA CYS A 181 -22.63 25.48 -20.87
C CYS A 181 -21.89 26.14 -19.68
N VAL A 182 -22.40 27.27 -19.20
CA VAL A 182 -21.81 28.01 -18.08
C VAL A 182 -22.60 27.76 -16.80
N PHE A 183 -21.90 27.48 -15.72
CA PHE A 183 -22.45 27.24 -14.39
C PHE A 183 -21.82 28.19 -13.37
N GLU A 184 -22.56 28.55 -12.33
CA GLU A 184 -22.05 29.22 -11.15
C GLU A 184 -22.13 28.33 -9.91
N ALA A 185 -21.11 28.46 -9.06
CA ALA A 185 -21.08 27.87 -7.75
C ALA A 185 -21.96 28.68 -6.78
N ILE A 186 -22.91 28.00 -6.14
CA ILE A 186 -23.81 28.50 -5.10
C ILE A 186 -23.32 28.04 -3.71
N PRO A 187 -23.89 28.52 -2.58
CA PRO A 187 -23.42 28.16 -1.24
C PRO A 187 -23.43 26.65 -0.96
N GLU A 188 -24.28 25.88 -1.64
CA GLU A 188 -24.39 24.42 -1.52
C GLU A 188 -23.47 23.65 -2.46
N THR A 189 -22.74 24.34 -3.35
CA THR A 189 -21.82 23.69 -4.30
C THR A 189 -20.59 23.16 -3.60
N PHE A 190 -20.25 21.90 -3.87
CA PHE A 190 -18.98 21.31 -3.48
C PHE A 190 -18.30 20.63 -4.66
N ILE A 191 -16.97 20.59 -4.62
CA ILE A 191 -16.13 20.02 -5.66
C ILE A 191 -15.19 18.99 -5.04
N VAL A 192 -15.08 17.82 -5.65
CA VAL A 192 -14.21 16.71 -5.22
C VAL A 192 -13.18 16.45 -6.31
N VAL A 193 -11.90 16.50 -5.94
CA VAL A 193 -10.77 16.31 -6.88
C VAL A 193 -10.36 14.83 -6.93
N GLU A 194 -10.35 14.18 -8.08
CA GLU A 194 -10.15 12.73 -8.19
C GLU A 194 -11.14 11.96 -7.28
N PRO A 195 -12.47 12.05 -7.53
CA PRO A 195 -13.52 11.55 -6.62
C PRO A 195 -13.40 10.05 -6.29
N LEU A 196 -12.86 9.24 -7.20
CA LEU A 196 -12.65 7.81 -6.97
C LEU A 196 -11.39 7.50 -6.13
N ARG A 197 -10.49 8.48 -5.94
CA ARG A 197 -9.27 8.31 -5.13
C ARG A 197 -9.62 8.34 -3.64
N GLN A 198 -9.40 7.22 -2.96
CA GLN A 198 -9.82 7.05 -1.58
C GLN A 198 -8.77 7.57 -0.58
N VAL A 199 -9.18 8.48 0.30
CA VAL A 199 -8.37 8.96 1.42
C VAL A 199 -8.92 8.42 2.73
N ASN A 200 -8.06 7.93 3.63
CA ASN A 200 -8.49 7.42 4.93
C ASN A 200 -9.13 8.52 5.79
N ALA A 201 -10.28 8.23 6.39
CA ALA A 201 -11.02 9.14 7.27
C ALA A 201 -10.13 9.71 8.39
N THR A 202 -9.28 8.87 8.99
CA THR A 202 -8.33 9.29 10.03
C THR A 202 -7.30 10.30 9.51
N ALA A 203 -6.85 10.16 8.25
CA ALA A 203 -5.92 11.11 7.63
C ALA A 203 -6.60 12.46 7.37
N VAL A 204 -7.85 12.43 6.90
CA VAL A 204 -8.67 13.63 6.70
C VAL A 204 -8.93 14.34 8.02
N ALA A 205 -9.37 13.62 9.06
CA ALA A 205 -9.63 14.16 10.39
C ALA A 205 -8.40 14.85 11.01
N ARG A 206 -7.22 14.24 10.88
CA ARG A 206 -5.94 14.82 11.35
C ARG A 206 -5.47 16.01 10.51
N SER A 207 -6.03 16.20 9.32
CA SER A 207 -5.63 17.24 8.37
C SER A 207 -6.57 18.43 8.31
N LEU A 208 -7.65 18.46 9.11
CA LEU A 208 -8.63 19.55 9.13
C LEU A 208 -8.00 20.92 9.43
N HIS A 209 -7.00 20.95 10.32
CA HIS A 209 -6.29 22.19 10.66
C HIS A 209 -5.01 22.37 9.83
N CYS A 210 -4.26 21.29 9.60
CA CYS A 210 -2.99 21.33 8.87
C CYS A 210 -2.69 19.99 8.21
N SER A 211 -2.37 20.00 6.92
CA SER A 211 -2.02 18.80 6.15
C SER A 211 -0.54 18.39 6.27
N LYS A 212 0.33 19.25 6.82
CA LYS A 212 1.77 18.98 6.94
C LYS A 212 2.10 17.73 7.76
N PRO A 213 1.47 17.47 8.93
CA PRO A 213 1.70 16.23 9.67
C PRO A 213 1.42 14.98 8.84
N GLN A 214 0.40 15.02 7.97
CA GLN A 214 0.07 13.89 7.10
C GLN A 214 1.07 13.74 5.96
N LEU A 215 1.58 14.84 5.40
CA LEU A 215 2.69 14.83 4.44
C LEU A 215 3.97 14.23 5.06
N ASP A 216 4.32 14.66 6.27
CA ASP A 216 5.46 14.13 7.01
C ASP A 216 5.28 12.64 7.31
N GLN A 217 4.07 12.20 7.64
CA GLN A 217 3.75 10.77 7.82
C GLN A 217 3.95 9.97 6.53
N ILE A 218 3.48 10.47 5.38
CA ILE A 218 3.69 9.80 4.08
C ILE A 218 5.19 9.61 3.83
N ARG A 219 5.98 10.66 4.03
CA ARG A 219 7.44 10.65 3.85
C ARG A 219 8.18 9.73 4.82
N ARG A 220 7.63 9.50 6.03
CA ARG A 220 8.17 8.59 7.04
C ARG A 220 7.75 7.13 6.83
N GLY A 221 6.73 6.87 6.01
CA GLY A 221 6.11 5.55 5.86
C GLY A 221 5.36 5.11 7.12
N LYS A 222 5.69 3.93 7.66
CA LYS A 222 4.98 3.31 8.80
C LYS A 222 5.20 4.05 10.12
N GLY A 223 6.30 4.82 10.21
CA GLY A 223 6.71 5.49 11.45
C GLY A 223 7.16 4.52 12.54
N ASP A 224 7.49 5.07 13.71
CA ASP A 224 7.94 4.28 14.85
C ASP A 224 6.76 3.77 15.67
N VAL A 225 6.81 2.48 16.02
CA VAL A 225 5.80 1.84 16.87
C VAL A 225 6.19 2.09 18.32
N THR A 226 5.22 2.50 19.15
CA THR A 226 5.42 2.76 20.58
C THR A 226 4.67 1.74 21.44
N VAL A 227 5.09 1.58 22.70
CA VAL A 227 4.37 0.76 23.70
C VAL A 227 2.91 1.19 23.80
N GLN A 228 2.62 2.50 23.79
CA GLN A 228 1.26 3.01 23.84
C GLN A 228 0.43 2.62 22.60
N THR A 229 1.05 2.59 21.42
CA THR A 229 0.39 2.15 20.18
C THR A 229 0.04 0.66 20.25
N LEU A 230 0.99 -0.17 20.71
CA LEU A 230 0.77 -1.61 20.88
C LEU A 230 -0.26 -1.92 21.95
N LYS A 231 -0.23 -1.19 23.08
CA LYS A 231 -1.27 -1.29 24.13
C LYS A 231 -2.65 -1.00 23.54
N GLY A 232 -2.77 0.09 22.77
CA GLY A 232 -4.03 0.44 22.11
C GLY A 232 -4.53 -0.68 21.22
N GLN A 233 -3.68 -1.21 20.32
CA GLN A 233 -4.05 -2.32 19.44
C GLN A 233 -4.45 -3.59 20.20
N LEU A 234 -3.78 -3.92 21.31
CA LEU A 234 -4.15 -5.05 22.16
C LEU A 234 -5.51 -4.82 22.83
N VAL A 235 -5.75 -3.63 23.37
CA VAL A 235 -7.06 -3.27 23.98
C VAL A 235 -8.19 -3.33 22.94
N HIS A 236 -7.99 -2.83 21.72
CA HIS A 236 -8.97 -2.98 20.63
C HIS A 236 -9.25 -4.46 20.31
N ALA A 237 -8.20 -5.29 20.17
CA ALA A 237 -8.37 -6.71 19.89
C ALA A 237 -9.10 -7.47 21.01
N LEU A 238 -8.93 -7.05 22.27
CA LEU A 238 -9.66 -7.61 23.40
C LEU A 238 -11.11 -7.10 23.43
N PHE A 239 -11.35 -5.82 23.12
CA PHE A 239 -12.68 -5.25 23.04
C PHE A 239 -13.55 -5.93 21.97
N ASP A 240 -12.99 -6.21 20.80
CA ASP A 240 -13.68 -6.98 19.74
C ASP A 240 -14.18 -8.33 20.28
N ARG A 241 -13.35 -9.03 21.07
CA ARG A 241 -13.73 -10.31 21.69
C ARG A 241 -14.80 -10.18 22.77
N MET A 242 -14.82 -9.05 23.49
CA MET A 242 -15.90 -8.76 24.45
C MET A 242 -17.23 -8.58 23.71
N LEU A 243 -17.22 -7.85 22.59
CA LEU A 243 -18.41 -7.66 21.75
C LEU A 243 -18.87 -8.94 21.05
N GLU A 244 -17.97 -9.91 20.85
CA GLU A 244 -18.29 -11.26 20.37
C GLU A 244 -18.93 -12.16 21.46
N GLY A 245 -19.07 -11.67 22.70
CA GLY A 245 -19.61 -12.46 23.82
C GLY A 245 -18.61 -13.47 24.40
N GLY A 246 -17.34 -13.44 23.98
CA GLY A 246 -16.29 -14.36 24.43
C GLY A 246 -15.65 -14.00 25.78
N ILE A 247 -16.05 -12.90 26.40
CA ILE A 247 -15.47 -12.38 27.65
C ILE A 247 -16.61 -11.80 28.51
N THR A 248 -17.00 -12.51 29.57
CA THR A 248 -18.20 -12.18 30.37
C THR A 248 -17.92 -11.98 31.85
N THR A 249 -16.88 -12.62 32.37
CA THR A 249 -16.47 -12.58 33.78
C THR A 249 -15.06 -12.04 33.93
N PRO A 250 -14.67 -11.53 35.13
CA PRO A 250 -13.29 -11.11 35.38
C PRO A 250 -12.25 -12.21 35.15
N ASN A 251 -12.61 -13.49 35.35
CA ASN A 251 -11.74 -14.62 35.07
C ASN A 251 -11.47 -14.78 33.56
N ASP A 252 -12.40 -14.36 32.70
CA ASP A 252 -12.23 -14.41 31.24
C ASP A 252 -11.23 -13.37 30.75
N TYR A 253 -10.99 -12.29 31.49
CA TYR A 253 -10.08 -11.20 31.09
C TYR A 253 -8.65 -11.70 30.99
N GLU A 254 -8.23 -12.50 31.99
CA GLU A 254 -6.92 -13.10 32.03
C GLU A 254 -6.72 -14.08 30.88
N ALA A 255 -7.70 -14.97 30.67
CA ALA A 255 -7.65 -15.93 29.58
C ALA A 255 -7.56 -15.22 28.21
N ALA A 256 -8.39 -14.21 27.98
CA ALA A 256 -8.39 -13.43 26.74
C ALA A 256 -7.09 -12.64 26.53
N TYR A 257 -6.55 -12.03 27.59
CA TYR A 257 -5.26 -11.35 27.55
C TYR A 257 -4.15 -12.31 27.14
N HIS A 258 -4.05 -13.47 27.80
CA HIS A 258 -3.04 -14.47 27.50
C HIS A 258 -3.17 -15.06 26.09
N GLU A 259 -4.39 -15.16 25.56
CA GLU A 259 -4.61 -15.63 24.19
C GLU A 259 -4.25 -14.57 23.14
N ALA A 260 -4.49 -13.29 23.41
CA ALA A 260 -4.21 -12.19 22.48
C ALA A 260 -2.74 -11.75 22.49
N LEU A 261 -2.10 -11.77 23.67
CA LEU A 261 -0.74 -11.26 23.92
C LEU A 261 0.33 -11.77 22.94
N PRO A 262 0.37 -13.05 22.52
CA PRO A 262 1.39 -13.56 21.61
C PRO A 262 1.54 -12.75 20.31
N SER A 263 0.47 -12.18 19.78
CA SER A 263 0.53 -11.34 18.56
C SER A 263 1.29 -10.02 18.78
N PHE A 264 1.52 -9.62 20.03
CA PHE A 264 2.13 -8.36 20.44
C PHE A 264 3.51 -8.52 21.08
N LEU A 265 3.91 -9.72 21.50
CA LEU A 265 5.17 -9.93 22.22
C LEU A 265 6.41 -9.56 21.39
N VAL A 266 6.48 -9.94 20.11
CA VAL A 266 7.62 -9.57 19.25
C VAL A 266 7.71 -8.04 19.07
N PRO A 267 6.64 -7.33 18.66
CA PRO A 267 6.66 -5.87 18.64
C PRO A 267 7.01 -5.24 19.99
N LEU A 268 6.44 -5.71 21.11
CA LEU A 268 6.73 -5.20 22.45
C LEU A 268 8.22 -5.39 22.77
N ALA A 269 8.76 -6.59 22.59
CA ALA A 269 10.17 -6.93 22.83
C ALA A 269 11.14 -6.05 22.04
N SER A 270 10.69 -5.53 20.89
CA SER A 270 11.46 -4.66 20.00
C SER A 270 11.52 -3.19 20.44
N VAL A 271 10.47 -2.71 21.10
CA VAL A 271 10.31 -1.28 21.45
C VAL A 271 10.49 -1.01 22.94
N THR A 272 10.84 -2.04 23.70
CA THR A 272 11.01 -2.02 25.15
C THR A 272 12.40 -2.50 25.54
N ASP A 273 12.86 -2.13 26.74
CA ASP A 273 14.16 -2.54 27.27
C ASP A 273 14.03 -3.60 28.37
N ARG A 274 15.16 -4.01 28.96
CA ARG A 274 15.23 -5.02 30.04
C ARG A 274 14.50 -4.61 31.33
N TYR A 275 14.09 -3.35 31.46
CA TYR A 275 13.39 -2.80 32.62
C TYR A 275 11.89 -2.63 32.36
N PHE A 276 11.39 -3.10 31.22
CA PHE A 276 9.96 -3.10 30.92
C PHE A 276 9.19 -3.93 31.94
N ASP A 277 8.29 -3.27 32.65
CA ASP A 277 7.44 -3.87 33.67
C ASP A 277 6.21 -4.51 33.02
N GLU A 278 6.33 -5.81 32.71
CA GLU A 278 5.24 -6.61 32.13
C GLU A 278 4.03 -6.71 33.08
N ILE A 279 4.25 -6.65 34.39
CA ILE A 279 3.18 -6.72 35.40
C ILE A 279 2.38 -5.42 35.37
N ALA A 280 3.06 -4.27 35.39
CA ALA A 280 2.42 -2.97 35.26
C ALA A 280 1.70 -2.81 33.91
N PHE A 281 2.31 -3.27 32.81
CA PHE A 281 1.68 -3.24 31.49
C PHE A 281 0.39 -4.08 31.44
N ARG A 282 0.44 -5.31 31.98
CA ARG A 282 -0.74 -6.18 32.09
C ARG A 282 -1.82 -5.54 32.96
N ALA A 283 -1.47 -5.06 34.15
CA ALA A 283 -2.42 -4.40 35.05
C ALA A 283 -3.07 -3.18 34.38
N ASP A 284 -2.31 -2.41 33.62
CA ASP A 284 -2.83 -1.29 32.84
C ASP A 284 -3.83 -1.73 31.76
N VAL A 285 -3.52 -2.81 31.01
CA VAL A 285 -4.43 -3.39 30.02
C VAL A 285 -5.72 -3.92 30.66
N LEU A 286 -5.63 -4.64 31.78
CA LEU A 286 -6.80 -5.20 32.46
C LEU A 286 -7.73 -4.12 33.01
N ARG A 287 -7.20 -3.00 33.52
CA ARG A 287 -8.01 -1.83 33.92
C ARG A 287 -8.83 -1.26 32.76
N HIS A 288 -8.28 -1.30 31.54
CA HIS A 288 -9.04 -0.90 30.36
C HIS A 288 -10.20 -1.87 30.08
N LEU A 289 -10.01 -3.18 30.27
CA LEU A 289 -11.06 -4.18 30.09
C LEU A 289 -12.19 -4.03 31.11
N GLU A 290 -11.87 -3.74 32.37
CA GLU A 290 -12.87 -3.45 33.42
C GLU A 290 -13.77 -2.27 33.01
N ALA A 291 -13.15 -1.15 32.61
CA ALA A 291 -13.89 0.03 32.19
C ALA A 291 -14.76 -0.21 30.93
N LEU A 292 -14.28 -1.04 30.00
CA LEU A 292 -15.04 -1.43 28.81
C LEU A 292 -16.17 -2.39 29.14
N LYS A 293 -16.00 -3.27 30.14
CA LYS A 293 -17.06 -4.16 30.60
C LYS A 293 -18.20 -3.37 31.24
N ASP A 294 -17.88 -2.43 32.13
CA ASP A 294 -18.89 -1.58 32.77
C ASP A 294 -19.73 -0.85 31.71
N PHE A 295 -19.08 -0.40 30.62
CA PHE A 295 -19.77 0.18 29.48
C PHE A 295 -20.70 -0.83 28.77
N ILE A 296 -20.22 -2.04 28.46
CA ILE A 296 -21.03 -3.09 27.81
C ILE A 296 -22.21 -3.51 28.68
N ASP A 297 -22.02 -3.65 29.99
CA ASP A 297 -23.08 -4.05 30.93
C ASP A 297 -24.19 -3.00 31.03
N CYS A 298 -23.85 -1.73 30.87
CA CYS A 298 -24.84 -0.65 30.76
C CYS A 298 -25.55 -0.63 29.39
N HIS A 299 -25.05 -1.36 28.39
CA HIS A 299 -25.52 -1.35 27.01
C HIS A 299 -25.57 -2.78 26.42
N PRO A 300 -26.38 -3.70 26.98
CA PRO A 300 -26.38 -5.12 26.58
C PRO A 300 -26.78 -5.36 25.12
N HIS A 301 -27.54 -4.44 24.51
CA HIS A 301 -27.89 -4.47 23.08
C HIS A 301 -26.67 -4.45 22.14
N LEU A 302 -25.48 -4.05 22.64
CA LEU A 302 -24.23 -4.10 21.90
C LEU A 302 -23.72 -5.52 21.62
N LEU A 303 -24.37 -6.58 22.12
CA LEU A 303 -23.96 -7.97 21.90
C LEU A 303 -24.79 -8.69 20.82
N GLU A 304 -25.95 -8.16 20.44
CA GLU A 304 -26.91 -8.89 19.60
C GLU A 304 -26.82 -8.56 18.10
N HIS A 305 -26.45 -7.33 17.73
CA HIS A 305 -26.56 -6.82 16.35
C HIS A 305 -25.32 -6.03 15.90
N THR A 306 -24.15 -6.57 16.20
CA THR A 306 -22.87 -5.85 16.08
C THR A 306 -22.10 -6.25 14.85
N GLN A 307 -21.74 -5.26 14.04
CA GLN A 307 -20.76 -5.42 12.96
C GLN A 307 -19.45 -4.76 13.39
N LEU A 308 -18.41 -5.58 13.51
CA LEU A 308 -17.07 -5.14 13.88
C LEU A 308 -16.23 -4.79 12.66
N GLU A 309 -15.40 -3.77 12.81
CA GLU A 309 -14.30 -3.44 11.91
C GLU A 309 -14.73 -3.23 10.44
N LEU A 310 -15.93 -2.67 10.26
CA LEU A 310 -16.58 -2.50 8.97
C LEU A 310 -15.81 -1.48 8.11
N LYS A 311 -15.23 -1.95 7.01
CA LYS A 311 -14.62 -1.09 6.00
C LYS A 311 -15.69 -0.51 5.07
N ARG A 312 -15.63 0.80 4.84
CA ARG A 312 -16.56 1.55 3.99
C ARG A 312 -15.80 2.46 3.03
N TYR A 313 -16.39 2.65 1.85
CA TYR A 313 -15.86 3.46 0.75
C TYR A 313 -16.93 4.43 0.25
N SER A 314 -16.55 5.66 -0.06
CA SER A 314 -17.39 6.59 -0.79
C SER A 314 -16.75 6.97 -2.11
N ALA A 315 -17.39 6.58 -3.21
CA ALA A 315 -17.02 6.98 -4.56
C ALA A 315 -17.42 8.43 -4.88
N THR A 316 -18.29 9.06 -4.08
CA THR A 316 -18.72 10.46 -4.28
C THR A 316 -17.69 11.43 -3.70
N ILE A 317 -17.30 11.23 -2.44
CA ILE A 317 -16.38 12.15 -1.75
C ILE A 317 -14.94 11.66 -1.67
N GLY A 318 -14.66 10.44 -2.17
CA GLY A 318 -13.32 9.88 -2.22
C GLY A 318 -12.71 9.66 -0.83
N ILE A 319 -13.51 9.12 0.10
CA ILE A 319 -13.09 8.82 1.47
C ILE A 319 -13.39 7.35 1.78
N GLN A 320 -12.44 6.71 2.46
CA GLN A 320 -12.59 5.37 3.01
C GLN A 320 -12.38 5.38 4.53
N GLY A 321 -12.94 4.41 5.24
CA GLY A 321 -12.81 4.30 6.69
C GLY A 321 -13.05 2.88 7.18
N ARG A 322 -12.51 2.56 8.34
CA ARG A 322 -12.78 1.30 9.07
C ARG A 322 -13.43 1.70 10.38
N ILE A 323 -14.69 1.33 10.53
CA ILE A 323 -15.50 1.68 11.70
C ILE A 323 -15.36 0.55 12.71
N ASP A 324 -14.93 0.87 13.93
CA ASP A 324 -14.65 -0.14 14.96
C ASP A 324 -15.86 -1.03 15.25
N ALA A 325 -17.02 -0.42 15.52
CA ALA A 325 -18.27 -1.15 15.65
C ALA A 325 -19.50 -0.34 15.21
N ILE A 326 -20.48 -1.06 14.66
CA ILE A 326 -21.80 -0.53 14.33
C ILE A 326 -22.86 -1.44 14.93
N PHE A 327 -23.88 -0.82 15.53
CA PHE A 327 -25.01 -1.50 16.16
C PHE A 327 -26.30 -1.07 15.50
N ARG A 328 -27.20 -2.01 15.22
CA ARG A 328 -28.55 -1.70 14.72
C ARG A 328 -29.59 -2.20 15.70
N GLU A 329 -30.47 -1.30 16.15
CA GLU A 329 -31.62 -1.62 17.00
C GLU A 329 -32.87 -1.02 16.35
N GLY A 330 -33.67 -1.86 15.68
CA GLY A 330 -34.78 -1.39 14.85
C GLY A 330 -34.33 -0.39 13.77
N ASN A 331 -34.77 0.86 13.92
CA ASN A 331 -34.45 1.98 13.05
C ASN A 331 -33.25 2.81 13.51
N ARG A 332 -32.61 2.45 14.61
CA ARG A 332 -31.45 3.16 15.12
C ARG A 332 -30.17 2.47 14.67
N LEU A 333 -29.21 3.25 14.19
CA LEU A 333 -27.86 2.82 13.82
C LEU A 333 -26.83 3.58 14.66
N ASP A 334 -26.13 2.89 15.55
CA ASP A 334 -25.15 3.50 16.42
C ASP A 334 -23.73 3.19 15.93
N ILE A 335 -22.95 4.24 15.67
CA ILE A 335 -21.52 4.15 15.34
C ILE A 335 -20.74 4.26 16.65
N LEU A 336 -19.80 3.34 16.88
CA LEU A 336 -18.88 3.40 18.00
C LEU A 336 -17.44 3.48 17.49
N GLU A 337 -16.68 4.42 18.04
CA GLU A 337 -15.23 4.53 17.88
C GLU A 337 -14.57 4.40 19.24
N LEU A 338 -13.60 3.51 19.37
CA LEU A 338 -12.84 3.29 20.59
C LEU A 338 -11.55 4.13 20.57
N LYS A 339 -11.23 4.77 21.70
CA LYS A 339 -9.97 5.50 21.92
C LYS A 339 -9.30 5.03 23.22
N THR A 340 -8.02 4.68 23.11
CA THR A 340 -7.23 4.13 24.22
C THR A 340 -6.23 5.13 24.84
N GLY A 341 -6.31 6.41 24.45
CA GLY A 341 -5.40 7.49 24.87
C GLY A 341 -5.97 8.39 25.97
N THR A 342 -5.11 9.22 26.58
CA THR A 342 -5.38 9.94 27.85
C THR A 342 -6.52 10.96 27.84
N ARG A 343 -6.88 11.54 26.68
CA ARG A 343 -8.06 12.41 26.50
C ARG A 343 -8.57 12.37 25.06
N LEU A 344 -9.89 12.48 24.88
CA LEU A 344 -10.53 12.68 23.59
C LEU A 344 -10.13 14.03 22.97
N ARG A 345 -9.78 14.02 21.67
CA ARG A 345 -9.33 15.20 20.93
C ARG A 345 -10.40 15.64 19.92
N PRO A 346 -10.37 16.91 19.45
CA PRO A 346 -11.27 17.37 18.39
C PRO A 346 -11.20 16.51 17.11
N GLU A 347 -10.01 16.01 16.77
CA GLU A 347 -9.77 15.09 15.63
C GLU A 347 -10.58 13.78 15.76
N ASP A 348 -10.79 13.30 16.98
CA ASP A 348 -11.52 12.05 17.23
C ASP A 348 -13.03 12.24 16.97
N HIS A 349 -13.57 13.42 17.29
CA HIS A 349 -14.94 13.80 16.92
C HIS A 349 -15.09 14.00 15.40
N ALA A 350 -14.10 14.60 14.74
CA ALA A 350 -14.10 14.74 13.29
C ALA A 350 -14.12 13.37 12.58
N GLN A 351 -13.36 12.40 13.07
CA GLN A 351 -13.34 11.04 12.52
C GLN A 351 -14.73 10.38 12.59
N LEU A 352 -15.41 10.47 13.74
CA LEU A 352 -16.80 9.98 13.88
C LEU A 352 -17.79 10.67 12.94
N PHE A 353 -17.65 11.98 12.75
CA PHE A 353 -18.46 12.72 11.78
C PHE A 353 -18.25 12.19 10.36
N ILE A 354 -17.00 11.91 9.97
CA ILE A 354 -16.68 11.33 8.65
C ILE A 354 -17.27 9.92 8.51
N TYR A 355 -17.25 9.09 9.55
CA TYR A 355 -17.89 7.77 9.51
C TYR A 355 -19.40 7.85 9.30
N ARG A 356 -20.06 8.81 9.93
CA ARG A 356 -21.48 9.10 9.65
C ARG A 356 -21.70 9.47 8.18
N LEU A 357 -20.78 10.21 7.54
CA LEU A 357 -20.85 10.50 6.10
C LEU A 357 -20.71 9.22 5.26
N LEU A 358 -19.79 8.31 5.60
CA LEU A 358 -19.57 7.04 4.88
C LEU A 358 -20.75 6.06 4.94
N LEU A 359 -21.58 6.16 5.98
CA LEU A 359 -22.78 5.36 6.12
C LEU A 359 -24.02 5.99 5.47
N SER A 360 -23.97 7.27 5.11
CA SER A 360 -25.15 7.99 4.62
C SER A 360 -25.79 7.35 3.38
N ASP A 361 -24.99 6.87 2.41
CA ASP A 361 -25.50 6.19 1.21
C ASP A 361 -26.17 4.84 1.52
N LEU A 362 -25.62 4.10 2.49
CA LEU A 362 -26.18 2.81 2.94
C LEU A 362 -27.51 3.03 3.67
N VAL A 363 -27.53 4.00 4.59
CA VAL A 363 -28.70 4.35 5.39
C VAL A 363 -29.85 4.82 4.50
N ARG A 364 -29.57 5.65 3.49
CA ARG A 364 -30.57 6.08 2.50
C ARG A 364 -31.14 4.93 1.67
N ARG A 365 -30.31 3.91 1.36
CA ARG A 365 -30.79 2.71 0.66
C ARG A 365 -31.75 1.92 1.54
N TRP A 366 -31.44 1.77 2.83
CA TRP A 366 -32.36 1.15 3.78
C TRP A 366 -33.66 1.94 3.91
N GLN A 367 -33.59 3.26 4.07
CA GLN A 367 -34.78 4.12 4.10
C GLN A 367 -35.68 3.92 2.86
N ARG A 368 -35.10 3.82 1.66
CA ARG A 368 -35.86 3.59 0.42
C ARG A 368 -36.48 2.20 0.33
N ASN A 369 -35.80 1.17 0.83
CA ASN A 369 -36.25 -0.22 0.72
C ASN A 369 -37.25 -0.58 1.83
N ASP A 370 -36.99 -0.13 3.06
CA ASP A 370 -37.71 -0.54 4.26
C ASP A 370 -38.80 0.49 4.64
N GLY A 371 -38.80 1.68 4.02
CA GLY A 371 -39.80 2.73 4.23
C GLY A 371 -39.75 3.40 5.61
N GLN A 372 -38.68 3.16 6.38
CA GLN A 372 -38.53 3.67 7.75
C GLN A 372 -37.31 4.59 7.85
N ASP A 373 -37.48 5.70 8.58
CA ASP A 373 -36.39 6.62 8.86
C ASP A 373 -35.38 6.00 9.81
N VAL A 374 -34.11 6.02 9.43
CA VAL A 374 -33.03 5.43 10.22
C VAL A 374 -32.28 6.53 10.97
N GLU A 375 -32.36 6.51 12.30
CA GLU A 375 -31.63 7.44 13.15
C GLU A 375 -30.18 6.99 13.30
N ILE A 376 -29.21 7.82 12.92
CA ILE A 376 -27.79 7.53 13.13
C ILE A 376 -27.29 8.26 14.37
N THR A 377 -26.88 7.52 15.41
CA THR A 377 -26.17 8.10 16.56
C THR A 377 -24.71 7.67 16.57
N THR A 378 -23.88 8.37 17.33
CA THR A 378 -22.43 8.22 17.32
C THR A 378 -21.90 8.32 18.74
N ARG A 379 -21.08 7.37 19.16
CA ARG A 379 -20.47 7.29 20.49
C ARG A 379 -18.95 7.22 20.35
N LEU A 380 -18.26 8.11 21.05
CA LEU A 380 -16.81 8.06 21.22
C LEU A 380 -16.51 7.46 22.58
N LEU A 381 -15.95 6.26 22.62
CA LEU A 381 -15.68 5.52 23.85
C LEU A 381 -14.22 5.64 24.25
N SER A 382 -13.98 6.08 25.48
CA SER A 382 -12.68 6.06 26.12
C SER A 382 -12.50 4.72 26.84
N SER A 383 -11.44 3.98 26.50
CA SER A 383 -11.12 2.74 27.22
C SER A 383 -10.50 2.99 28.59
N ILE A 384 -10.14 4.23 28.96
CA ILE A 384 -9.45 4.54 30.22
C ILE A 384 -10.40 4.47 31.42
N ASP A 385 -11.59 4.99 31.22
CA ASP A 385 -12.57 5.25 32.28
C ASP A 385 -13.99 4.85 31.85
N GLY A 386 -14.14 4.22 30.68
CA GLY A 386 -15.44 3.84 30.13
C GLY A 386 -16.30 5.04 29.74
N SER A 387 -15.73 6.25 29.81
CA SER A 387 -16.47 7.46 29.50
C SER A 387 -16.84 7.47 28.03
N PHE A 388 -18.09 7.81 27.75
CA PHE A 388 -18.57 7.97 26.40
C PHE A 388 -18.97 9.43 26.16
N ALA A 389 -18.61 9.95 25.01
CA ALA A 389 -19.03 11.27 24.55
C ALA A 389 -19.85 11.13 23.27
N PRO A 390 -21.06 11.74 23.19
CA PRO A 390 -21.72 11.90 21.90
C PRO A 390 -20.86 12.79 21.00
N LEU A 391 -21.08 12.70 19.69
CA LEU A 391 -20.42 13.59 18.73
C LEU A 391 -20.70 15.06 19.10
N ARG A 392 -19.63 15.80 19.38
CA ARG A 392 -19.67 17.27 19.38
C ARG A 392 -19.48 17.71 17.94
N VAL A 393 -20.53 18.28 17.34
CA VAL A 393 -20.46 18.78 15.96
C VAL A 393 -19.64 20.07 15.96
N THR A 394 -18.32 19.89 15.89
CA THR A 394 -17.31 20.94 15.71
C THR A 394 -16.65 20.81 14.33
N THR A 395 -17.27 20.10 13.40
CA THR A 395 -16.69 19.83 12.08
C THR A 395 -17.83 19.80 11.09
N ASP A 396 -17.64 20.47 9.96
CA ASP A 396 -18.60 20.45 8.87
C ASP A 396 -18.09 19.68 7.64
N PHE A 397 -19.02 19.36 6.74
CA PHE A 397 -18.77 18.59 5.52
C PHE A 397 -17.72 19.25 4.61
N TYR A 398 -17.71 20.58 4.52
CA TYR A 398 -16.83 21.29 3.62
C TYR A 398 -15.38 21.31 4.12
N GLN A 399 -15.17 21.38 5.43
CA GLN A 399 -13.83 21.23 6.01
C GLN A 399 -13.25 19.84 5.74
N VAL A 400 -14.09 18.80 5.85
CA VAL A 400 -13.70 17.42 5.51
C VAL A 400 -13.28 17.34 4.04
N LEU A 401 -14.06 17.91 3.13
CA LEU A 401 -13.73 17.93 1.71
C LEU A 401 -12.49 18.75 1.39
N ASP A 402 -12.30 19.92 2.00
CA ASP A 402 -11.13 20.77 1.79
C ASP A 402 -9.85 20.06 2.25
N ALA A 403 -9.85 19.49 3.45
CA ALA A 403 -8.73 18.69 3.95
C ALA A 403 -8.44 17.49 3.04
N ARG A 404 -9.49 16.79 2.59
CA ARG A 404 -9.34 15.64 1.69
C ARG A 404 -8.78 16.04 0.32
N ASN A 405 -9.28 17.11 -0.29
CA ASN A 405 -8.80 17.60 -1.59
C ASN A 405 -7.34 18.06 -1.48
N LYS A 406 -6.94 18.74 -0.39
CA LYS A 406 -5.55 19.09 -0.12
C LYS A 406 -4.65 17.87 -0.03
N LEU A 407 -5.09 16.80 0.63
CA LEU A 407 -4.31 15.55 0.73
C LEU A 407 -4.12 14.87 -0.63
N VAL A 408 -5.17 14.78 -1.44
CA VAL A 408 -5.08 14.26 -2.81
C VAL A 408 -4.10 15.09 -3.63
N ALA A 409 -4.22 16.41 -3.53
CA ALA A 409 -3.38 17.34 -4.26
C ALA A 409 -1.91 17.20 -3.86
N ILE A 410 -1.60 17.06 -2.56
CA ILE A 410 -0.24 16.82 -2.07
C ILE A 410 0.33 15.51 -2.62
N GLN A 411 -0.43 14.41 -2.56
CA GLN A 411 0.00 13.11 -3.08
C GLN A 411 0.27 13.17 -4.60
N TYR A 412 -0.62 13.82 -5.34
CA TYR A 412 -0.48 14.02 -6.78
C TYR A 412 0.81 14.76 -7.13
N ALA A 413 1.05 15.85 -6.40
CA ALA A 413 2.23 16.65 -6.57
C ALA A 413 3.49 15.80 -6.37
N LEU A 414 3.58 15.11 -5.22
CA LEU A 414 4.72 14.29 -4.84
C LEU A 414 5.09 13.28 -5.93
N GLY A 415 4.10 12.69 -6.60
CA GLY A 415 4.35 11.68 -7.65
C GLY A 415 4.71 12.23 -9.03
N ARG A 416 4.36 13.48 -9.37
CA ARG A 416 4.44 13.98 -10.76
C ARG A 416 5.41 15.10 -11.03
N THR A 417 5.64 16.02 -10.09
CA THR A 417 6.46 17.19 -10.41
C THR A 417 7.90 16.99 -9.93
N SER A 418 8.86 17.47 -10.72
CA SER A 418 10.28 17.56 -10.30
C SER A 418 10.55 18.78 -9.42
N ALA A 419 9.65 19.77 -9.44
CA ALA A 419 9.73 20.93 -8.57
C ALA A 419 9.51 20.51 -7.11
N TYR A 420 10.14 21.21 -6.18
CA TYR A 420 9.93 21.00 -4.75
C TYR A 420 8.55 21.53 -4.33
N ILE A 421 7.69 20.66 -3.77
CA ILE A 421 6.23 20.91 -3.65
C ILE A 421 5.72 20.88 -2.22
N ALA A 422 6.57 20.55 -1.25
CA ALA A 422 6.16 20.73 0.13
C ALA A 422 5.98 22.23 0.39
N PRO A 423 4.92 22.63 1.12
CA PRO A 423 4.80 24.00 1.58
C PRO A 423 6.08 24.38 2.33
N ARG A 424 6.79 25.41 1.85
CA ARG A 424 7.98 25.90 2.54
C ARG A 424 7.59 26.33 3.95
N TYR A 425 8.41 25.95 4.92
CA TYR A 425 8.22 26.42 6.29
C TYR A 425 8.81 27.82 6.44
N GLU A 426 7.94 28.83 6.45
CA GLU A 426 8.31 30.25 6.61
C GLU A 426 8.26 30.72 8.07
N GLY A 427 8.27 29.80 9.04
CA GLY A 427 8.10 30.10 10.46
C GLY A 427 6.67 29.92 10.96
N PHE A 428 6.46 30.10 12.26
CA PHE A 428 5.11 30.05 12.84
C PHE A 428 4.33 31.31 12.43
N ASN A 429 3.35 31.15 11.57
CA ASN A 429 2.43 32.22 11.20
C ASN A 429 1.15 32.08 12.03
N GLU A 430 0.87 32.98 12.97
CA GLU A 430 -0.32 32.88 13.84
C GLU A 430 -1.64 32.84 13.06
N LYS A 431 -1.74 33.53 11.91
CA LYS A 431 -2.95 33.54 11.09
C LYS A 431 -3.18 32.22 10.35
N VAL A 432 -2.12 31.47 10.05
CA VAL A 432 -2.18 30.19 9.29
C VAL A 432 -2.03 28.97 10.21
N CYS A 433 -1.16 29.06 11.20
CA CYS A 433 -0.76 28.01 12.14
C CYS A 433 -1.30 28.24 13.56
N GLY A 434 -2.02 29.33 13.85
CA GLY A 434 -2.60 29.62 15.17
C GLY A 434 -3.46 28.47 15.71
N ASN A 435 -4.15 27.79 14.79
CA ASN A 435 -5.01 26.64 15.06
C ASN A 435 -4.26 25.29 15.08
N CYS A 436 -2.95 25.27 14.79
CA CYS A 436 -2.17 24.04 14.95
C CYS A 436 -2.05 23.71 16.44
N PRO A 437 -2.26 22.45 16.84
CA PRO A 437 -2.03 22.02 18.21
C PRO A 437 -0.63 22.40 18.70
N SER A 438 -0.50 22.70 19.99
CA SER A 438 0.75 23.17 20.59
C SER A 438 1.91 22.19 20.37
N TRP A 439 1.65 20.88 20.39
CA TRP A 439 2.65 19.83 20.10
C TRP A 439 3.15 19.86 18.64
N THR A 440 2.35 20.39 17.71
CA THR A 440 2.70 20.48 16.29
C THR A 440 3.67 21.63 16.01
N ARG A 441 3.69 22.68 16.84
CA ARG A 441 4.48 23.90 16.56
C ARG A 441 6.00 23.65 16.60
N GLY A 442 6.50 22.95 17.62
CA GLY A 442 7.92 22.60 17.73
C GLY A 442 8.34 21.54 16.71
N HIS A 443 7.53 20.48 16.56
CA HIS A 443 7.80 19.40 15.62
C HIS A 443 7.81 19.85 14.16
N CYS A 444 6.96 20.80 13.77
CA CYS A 444 6.88 21.31 12.40
C CYS A 444 8.21 21.93 11.92
N LYS A 445 8.92 22.65 12.81
CA LYS A 445 10.24 23.21 12.47
C LYS A 445 11.24 22.09 12.23
N ASP A 446 11.37 21.18 13.19
CA ASP A 446 12.35 20.09 13.12
C ASP A 446 12.12 19.16 11.92
N THR A 447 10.86 18.85 11.57
CA THR A 447 10.57 18.04 10.39
C THR A 447 10.86 18.78 9.10
N SER A 448 10.64 20.10 9.09
CA SER A 448 10.99 20.94 7.94
C SER A 448 12.51 21.01 7.75
N ASP A 449 13.29 21.08 8.82
CA ASP A 449 14.75 20.99 8.75
C ASP A 449 15.18 19.66 8.12
N LEU A 450 14.59 18.55 8.58
CA LEU A 450 14.95 17.21 8.12
C LEU A 450 14.65 16.97 6.64
N PHE A 451 13.48 17.41 6.15
CA PHE A 451 13.07 17.23 4.75
C PHE A 451 13.55 18.36 3.82
N GLY A 452 14.35 19.29 4.35
CA GLY A 452 14.82 20.48 3.63
C GLY A 452 13.68 21.34 3.13
N ASP A 453 12.64 21.50 3.95
CA ASP A 453 11.46 22.30 3.65
C ASP A 453 11.60 23.79 4.00
N ARG A 454 12.76 24.22 4.47
CA ARG A 454 12.98 25.64 4.74
C ARG A 454 13.45 26.38 3.50
N PRO A 455 13.13 27.67 3.36
CA PRO A 455 13.60 28.49 2.24
C PRO A 455 15.13 28.48 2.05
N ASP A 456 15.89 28.31 3.13
CA ASP A 456 17.35 28.31 3.22
C ASP A 456 18.00 26.92 3.26
N SER A 457 17.20 25.84 3.19
CA SER A 457 17.74 24.47 3.17
C SER A 457 18.59 24.22 1.93
N ARG A 458 19.84 23.79 2.13
CA ARG A 458 20.71 23.33 1.03
C ARG A 458 20.34 21.91 0.63
N GLU A 459 20.31 21.65 -0.67
CA GLU A 459 20.15 20.30 -1.20
C GLU A 459 21.41 19.48 -0.89
N SER A 460 21.27 18.42 -0.10
CA SER A 460 22.34 17.43 0.10
C SER A 460 22.10 16.22 -0.82
N PRO A 461 23.14 15.44 -1.15
CA PRO A 461 22.99 14.22 -1.97
C PRO A 461 21.97 13.22 -1.39
N GLU A 462 21.90 13.11 -0.06
CA GLU A 462 20.90 12.29 0.63
C GLU A 462 19.47 12.80 0.40
N LEU A 463 19.30 14.11 0.42
CA LEU A 463 18.00 14.74 0.22
C LEU A 463 17.54 14.64 -1.23
N GLU A 464 18.46 14.81 -2.18
CA GLU A 464 18.21 14.61 -3.61
C GLU A 464 17.79 13.16 -3.88
N TYR A 465 18.55 12.19 -3.35
CA TYR A 465 18.23 10.77 -3.43
C TYR A 465 16.85 10.47 -2.82
N PHE A 466 16.59 10.97 -1.60
CA PHE A 466 15.32 10.80 -0.91
C PHE A 466 14.16 11.33 -1.75
N ARG A 467 14.23 12.58 -2.23
CA ARG A 467 13.17 13.22 -3.02
C ARG A 467 12.92 12.51 -4.34
N ARG A 468 14.00 12.10 -5.03
CA ARG A 468 13.90 11.33 -6.28
C ARG A 468 13.07 10.06 -6.07
N PHE A 469 13.43 9.25 -5.07
CA PHE A 469 12.75 7.98 -4.85
C PHE A 469 11.39 8.13 -4.18
N THR A 470 11.19 9.09 -3.27
CA THR A 470 9.85 9.42 -2.75
C THR A 470 8.89 9.76 -3.88
N ARG A 471 9.33 10.54 -4.88
CA ARG A 471 8.52 10.85 -6.07
C ARG A 471 8.18 9.60 -6.87
N LEU A 472 9.17 8.75 -7.15
CA LEU A 472 8.95 7.52 -7.92
C LEU A 472 8.01 6.55 -7.21
N VAL A 473 8.14 6.41 -5.89
CA VAL A 473 7.26 5.59 -5.04
C VAL A 473 5.84 6.14 -5.03
N GLU A 474 5.66 7.45 -4.85
CA GLU A 474 4.31 8.05 -4.88
C GLU A 474 3.68 7.99 -6.28
N ARG A 475 4.48 8.03 -7.35
CA ARG A 475 3.98 7.81 -8.71
C ARG A 475 3.52 6.37 -8.93
N GLU A 476 4.24 5.38 -8.40
CA GLU A 476 3.82 3.99 -8.44
C GLU A 476 2.54 3.76 -7.65
N ARG A 477 2.49 4.31 -6.43
CA ARG A 477 1.28 4.31 -5.60
C ARG A 477 0.09 4.93 -6.32
N TRP A 478 0.31 6.03 -7.04
CA TRP A 478 -0.73 6.67 -7.84
C TRP A 478 -1.34 5.70 -8.87
N TYR A 479 -0.52 4.86 -9.50
CA TYR A 479 -0.99 3.85 -10.43
C TYR A 479 -1.74 2.70 -9.75
N ALA A 480 -1.32 2.28 -8.55
CA ALA A 480 -2.03 1.28 -7.75
C ALA A 480 -3.41 1.80 -7.30
N ASP A 481 -3.48 3.05 -6.84
CA ASP A 481 -4.73 3.70 -6.44
C ASP A 481 -5.73 3.81 -7.60
N GLN A 482 -5.26 3.94 -8.85
CA GLN A 482 -6.12 3.92 -10.04
C GLN A 482 -6.82 2.56 -10.23
N GLU A 483 -6.19 1.44 -9.85
CA GLU A 483 -6.85 0.14 -9.93
C GLU A 483 -7.98 0.00 -8.91
N VAL A 484 -7.81 0.62 -7.74
CA VAL A 484 -8.89 0.73 -6.74
C VAL A 484 -9.99 1.67 -7.25
N ALA A 485 -9.64 2.75 -7.95
CA ALA A 485 -10.64 3.62 -8.59
C ALA A 485 -11.47 2.87 -9.64
N ASP A 486 -10.85 2.04 -10.49
CA ASP A 486 -11.54 1.19 -11.47
C ASP A 486 -12.47 0.17 -10.81
N LEU A 487 -12.14 -0.28 -9.59
CA LEU A 487 -12.99 -1.16 -8.79
C LEU A 487 -14.25 -0.42 -8.28
N LEU A 488 -14.08 0.82 -7.81
CA LEU A 488 -15.14 1.66 -7.27
C LEU A 488 -16.06 2.27 -8.34
N ASP A 489 -15.65 2.26 -9.60
CA ASP A 489 -16.49 2.67 -10.73
C ASP A 489 -17.37 1.49 -11.19
N ASP A 490 -18.67 1.57 -10.90
CA ASP A 490 -19.64 0.54 -11.29
C ASP A 490 -19.76 0.37 -12.80
N SER A 491 -19.51 1.43 -13.58
CA SER A 491 -19.58 1.37 -15.05
C SER A 491 -18.46 0.50 -15.65
N ARG A 492 -17.42 0.20 -14.85
CA ARG A 492 -16.26 -0.61 -15.24
C ARG A 492 -16.44 -2.10 -14.97
N LEU A 493 -17.57 -2.56 -14.41
CA LEU A 493 -17.74 -3.98 -14.08
C LEU A 493 -17.51 -4.90 -15.29
N GLU A 494 -18.13 -4.61 -16.43
CA GLU A 494 -17.94 -5.38 -17.67
C GLU A 494 -16.48 -5.33 -18.17
N PHE A 495 -15.81 -4.20 -17.97
CA PHE A 495 -14.38 -4.08 -18.27
C PHE A 495 -13.53 -4.96 -17.34
N ARG A 496 -13.84 -5.02 -16.03
CA ARG A 496 -13.09 -5.84 -15.07
C ARG A 496 -13.26 -7.34 -15.34
N VAL A 497 -14.48 -7.78 -15.68
CA VAL A 497 -14.78 -9.15 -16.12
C VAL A 497 -13.99 -9.51 -17.38
N LYS A 498 -14.04 -8.66 -18.44
CA LYS A 498 -13.27 -8.87 -19.68
C LYS A 498 -11.76 -8.89 -19.49
N ASN A 499 -11.26 -8.29 -18.41
CA ASN A 499 -9.84 -8.31 -18.05
C ASN A 499 -9.50 -9.37 -16.99
N PHE A 500 -10.38 -10.36 -16.76
CA PHE A 500 -10.15 -11.51 -15.89
C PHE A 500 -9.90 -11.13 -14.42
N ARG A 501 -10.39 -9.97 -13.94
CA ARG A 501 -10.13 -9.49 -12.55
C ARG A 501 -11.23 -9.86 -11.56
N THR A 502 -12.34 -10.39 -12.04
CA THR A 502 -13.60 -10.46 -11.30
C THR A 502 -14.30 -11.79 -11.53
N ILE A 503 -14.86 -12.37 -10.48
CA ILE A 503 -15.87 -13.43 -10.57
C ILE A 503 -17.24 -12.80 -10.31
N ARG A 504 -18.20 -13.05 -11.20
CA ARG A 504 -19.59 -12.58 -11.09
C ARG A 504 -20.51 -13.77 -10.85
N GLY A 505 -21.64 -13.53 -10.20
CA GLY A 505 -22.67 -14.57 -10.08
C GLY A 505 -22.44 -15.51 -8.90
N ALA A 506 -21.49 -15.21 -8.02
CA ALA A 506 -21.06 -16.09 -6.96
C ALA A 506 -22.18 -16.25 -5.90
N ARG A 507 -22.41 -17.48 -5.45
CA ARG A 507 -23.36 -17.82 -4.39
C ARG A 507 -22.62 -18.56 -3.29
N ILE A 508 -22.88 -18.21 -2.04
CA ILE A 508 -22.31 -18.94 -0.91
C ILE A 508 -22.97 -20.32 -0.81
N VAL A 509 -22.18 -21.36 -0.54
CA VAL A 509 -22.68 -22.74 -0.37
C VAL A 509 -22.24 -23.41 0.92
N SER A 510 -21.22 -22.86 1.59
CA SER A 510 -20.80 -23.30 2.92
C SER A 510 -20.59 -22.07 3.81
N GLY A 511 -21.12 -22.18 5.03
CA GLY A 511 -21.15 -21.12 6.03
C GLY A 511 -19.96 -21.07 7.00
N GLU A 512 -19.04 -22.01 6.89
CA GLU A 512 -17.87 -22.09 7.79
C GLU A 512 -16.67 -21.39 7.16
N GLU A 513 -15.92 -20.62 7.95
CA GLU A 513 -14.70 -19.98 7.46
C GLU A 513 -13.58 -21.05 7.26
N PRO A 514 -12.91 -21.11 6.09
CA PRO A 514 -13.04 -20.23 4.92
C PRO A 514 -14.31 -20.50 4.10
N PHE A 515 -15.05 -19.43 3.82
CA PHE A 515 -16.33 -19.46 3.10
C PHE A 515 -16.15 -19.94 1.67
N THR A 516 -17.08 -20.77 1.21
CA THR A 516 -17.05 -21.35 -0.14
C THR A 516 -18.13 -20.70 -1.01
N PHE A 517 -17.70 -20.13 -2.13
CA PHE A 517 -18.57 -19.52 -3.13
C PHE A 517 -18.56 -20.34 -4.41
N GLU A 518 -19.74 -20.68 -4.92
CA GLU A 518 -19.97 -21.33 -6.21
C GLU A 518 -20.41 -20.34 -7.28
N PHE A 519 -20.01 -20.61 -8.53
CA PHE A 519 -20.36 -19.84 -9.71
C PHE A 519 -20.32 -20.75 -10.95
N GLU A 520 -20.88 -20.30 -12.06
CA GLU A 520 -21.01 -21.11 -13.28
C GLU A 520 -19.64 -21.52 -13.86
N GLU A 521 -18.74 -20.54 -13.98
CA GLU A 521 -17.37 -20.75 -14.46
C GLU A 521 -16.41 -19.66 -13.94
N ASN A 522 -15.19 -20.05 -13.58
CA ASN A 522 -14.12 -19.13 -13.20
C ASN A 522 -13.46 -18.55 -14.45
N THR A 523 -13.83 -17.32 -14.80
CA THR A 523 -13.19 -16.54 -15.86
C THR A 523 -12.19 -15.52 -15.31
N SER A 524 -11.80 -15.61 -14.04
CA SER A 524 -10.83 -14.70 -13.41
C SER A 524 -9.42 -15.28 -13.36
N ASP A 525 -8.43 -14.42 -13.11
CA ASP A 525 -7.04 -14.78 -12.88
C ASP A 525 -6.69 -14.86 -11.38
N LEU A 526 -7.71 -14.88 -10.51
CA LEU A 526 -7.57 -14.99 -9.06
C LEU A 526 -6.81 -16.27 -8.71
N GLY A 527 -5.86 -16.15 -7.79
CA GLY A 527 -5.05 -17.25 -7.27
C GLY A 527 -5.11 -17.32 -5.74
N CYS A 528 -4.65 -18.45 -5.19
CA CYS A 528 -4.43 -18.58 -3.75
C CYS A 528 -3.50 -17.45 -3.25
N GLY A 529 -3.86 -16.81 -2.14
CA GLY A 529 -3.14 -15.68 -1.56
C GLY A 529 -3.56 -14.31 -2.09
N ASP A 530 -4.38 -14.22 -3.15
CA ASP A 530 -4.91 -12.94 -3.61
C ASP A 530 -5.86 -12.33 -2.57
N THR A 531 -5.75 -11.01 -2.34
CA THR A 531 -6.75 -10.27 -1.58
C THR A 531 -7.93 -9.93 -2.49
N VAL A 532 -9.15 -10.09 -1.98
CA VAL A 532 -10.39 -9.85 -2.73
C VAL A 532 -11.32 -8.91 -1.98
N LEU A 533 -12.17 -8.22 -2.74
CA LEU A 533 -13.32 -7.48 -2.25
C LEU A 533 -14.60 -8.18 -2.74
N ILE A 534 -15.44 -8.58 -1.81
CA ILE A 534 -16.72 -9.25 -2.05
C ILE A 534 -17.84 -8.24 -1.83
N HIS A 535 -18.73 -8.07 -2.80
CA HIS A 535 -19.81 -7.10 -2.74
C HIS A 535 -21.04 -7.50 -3.58
N ALA A 536 -22.21 -6.94 -3.25
CA ALA A 536 -23.50 -7.25 -3.88
C ALA A 536 -24.00 -6.12 -4.79
N GLY A 537 -23.15 -5.63 -5.69
CA GLY A 537 -23.47 -4.52 -6.61
C GLY A 537 -22.66 -3.26 -6.32
N ARG A 538 -23.29 -2.09 -6.18
CA ARG A 538 -22.57 -0.82 -6.02
C ARG A 538 -21.85 -0.73 -4.67
N ILE A 539 -20.52 -0.72 -4.67
CA ILE A 539 -19.65 -0.81 -3.47
C ILE A 539 -20.01 0.23 -2.41
N SER A 540 -20.28 1.48 -2.80
CA SER A 540 -20.62 2.55 -1.85
C SER A 540 -21.95 2.32 -1.09
N SER A 541 -22.87 1.56 -1.68
CA SER A 541 -24.25 1.38 -1.18
C SER A 541 -24.60 -0.07 -0.87
N SER A 542 -23.65 -1.01 -0.98
CA SER A 542 -23.81 -2.41 -0.60
C SER A 542 -22.90 -2.78 0.58
N PRO A 543 -23.19 -3.88 1.28
CA PRO A 543 -22.20 -4.54 2.12
C PRO A 543 -20.96 -4.91 1.31
N THR A 544 -19.80 -4.83 1.96
CA THR A 544 -18.50 -5.08 1.34
C THR A 544 -17.61 -5.85 2.31
N TYR A 545 -17.00 -6.93 1.85
CA TYR A 545 -16.17 -7.80 2.67
C TYR A 545 -14.79 -7.98 2.04
N HIS A 546 -13.74 -7.74 2.81
CA HIS A 546 -12.39 -8.06 2.37
C HIS A 546 -12.06 -9.49 2.73
N GLY A 547 -11.43 -10.22 1.83
CA GLY A 547 -11.02 -11.60 2.08
C GLY A 547 -9.67 -11.94 1.47
N LEU A 548 -9.15 -13.10 1.88
CA LEU A 548 -7.95 -13.72 1.35
C LEU A 548 -8.34 -15.05 0.70
N VAL A 549 -8.01 -15.21 -0.58
CA VAL A 549 -8.28 -16.43 -1.32
C VAL A 549 -7.42 -17.57 -0.77
N ARG A 550 -8.05 -18.67 -0.37
CA ARG A 550 -7.38 -19.88 0.12
C ARG A 550 -7.27 -20.95 -0.95
N GLU A 551 -8.33 -21.12 -1.74
CA GLU A 551 -8.39 -22.12 -2.80
C GLU A 551 -9.17 -21.56 -3.99
N VAL A 552 -8.79 -21.96 -5.21
CA VAL A 552 -9.46 -21.54 -6.45
C VAL A 552 -9.69 -22.77 -7.31
N GLY A 553 -10.95 -23.01 -7.69
CA GLY A 553 -11.36 -24.03 -8.65
C GLY A 553 -11.98 -23.42 -9.91
N THR A 554 -12.48 -24.31 -10.78
CA THR A 554 -13.16 -23.92 -12.03
C THR A 554 -14.59 -23.44 -11.81
N LYS A 555 -15.24 -23.86 -10.72
CA LYS A 555 -16.64 -23.50 -10.38
C LYS A 555 -16.82 -23.02 -8.94
N GLN A 556 -15.75 -23.04 -8.15
CA GLN A 556 -15.79 -22.66 -6.74
C GLN A 556 -14.53 -21.91 -6.33
N ILE A 557 -14.65 -21.05 -5.33
CA ILE A 557 -13.52 -20.35 -4.68
C ILE A 557 -13.74 -20.37 -3.16
N ARG A 558 -12.67 -20.62 -2.40
CA ARG A 558 -12.70 -20.54 -0.93
C ARG A 558 -11.96 -19.29 -0.47
N VAL A 559 -12.63 -18.45 0.32
CA VAL A 559 -12.12 -17.17 0.78
C VAL A 559 -12.23 -17.08 2.29
N SER A 560 -11.11 -16.81 2.97
CA SER A 560 -11.10 -16.45 4.39
C SER A 560 -11.45 -14.98 4.52
N ILE A 561 -12.50 -14.67 5.27
CA ILE A 561 -13.01 -13.32 5.48
C ILE A 561 -12.88 -13.09 6.99
N PRO A 562 -11.98 -12.20 7.45
CA PRO A 562 -11.66 -12.04 8.86
C PRO A 562 -12.75 -11.23 9.58
N LEU A 563 -13.99 -11.72 9.58
CA LEU A 563 -15.13 -11.13 10.26
C LEU A 563 -15.71 -12.16 11.21
N LYS A 564 -15.51 -11.91 12.51
CA LYS A 564 -15.64 -12.92 13.55
C LYS A 564 -17.08 -13.26 13.96
N ASN A 565 -18.11 -12.63 13.36
CA ASN A 565 -19.54 -12.91 13.61
C ASN A 565 -20.37 -12.98 12.31
N LEU A 566 -19.74 -13.21 11.15
CA LEU A 566 -20.45 -13.24 9.88
C LEU A 566 -21.06 -14.62 9.64
N ALA A 567 -22.32 -14.81 10.04
CA ALA A 567 -23.05 -16.03 9.70
C ALA A 567 -23.26 -16.14 8.18
N ALA A 568 -23.31 -17.37 7.66
CA ALA A 568 -23.63 -17.66 6.25
C ALA A 568 -24.90 -16.94 5.78
N ALA A 569 -25.88 -16.80 6.68
CA ALA A 569 -27.12 -16.08 6.48
C ALA A 569 -26.94 -14.62 6.03
N ALA A 570 -25.84 -13.95 6.41
CA ALA A 570 -25.51 -12.61 5.94
C ALA A 570 -25.17 -12.55 4.43
N PHE A 571 -24.90 -13.71 3.83
CA PHE A 571 -24.63 -13.88 2.40
C PHE A 571 -25.79 -14.51 1.62
N GLU A 572 -26.84 -14.98 2.30
CA GLU A 572 -27.98 -15.66 1.69
C GLU A 572 -28.81 -14.70 0.83
N ALA A 573 -29.46 -15.25 -0.21
CA ALA A 573 -30.32 -14.55 -1.17
C ALA A 573 -29.68 -13.47 -2.09
N GLN A 574 -28.34 -13.42 -2.20
CA GLN A 574 -27.64 -12.44 -3.05
C GLN A 574 -26.67 -13.09 -4.05
N SER A 575 -26.55 -12.46 -5.21
CA SER A 575 -25.52 -12.78 -6.20
C SER A 575 -24.30 -11.89 -5.94
N TRP A 576 -23.18 -12.50 -5.59
CA TRP A 576 -21.96 -11.83 -5.18
C TRP A 576 -21.01 -11.59 -6.36
N ILE A 577 -20.28 -10.49 -6.26
CA ILE A 577 -19.15 -10.14 -7.11
C ILE A 577 -17.90 -10.26 -6.24
N ILE A 578 -16.89 -10.98 -6.73
CA ILE A 578 -15.60 -11.17 -6.08
C ILE A 578 -14.54 -10.54 -6.97
N ASP A 579 -14.08 -9.35 -6.59
CA ASP A 579 -13.08 -8.56 -7.32
C ASP A 579 -11.70 -8.73 -6.67
N ARG A 580 -10.62 -8.83 -7.46
CA ARG A 580 -9.27 -8.68 -6.91
C ARG A 580 -9.13 -7.29 -6.28
N PHE A 581 -8.70 -7.23 -5.03
CA PHE A 581 -8.41 -5.97 -4.35
C PHE A 581 -6.90 -5.67 -4.42
N PRO A 582 -6.48 -4.57 -5.08
CA PRO A 582 -5.08 -4.16 -5.12
C PRO A 582 -4.56 -3.84 -3.72
N SER A 583 -3.42 -4.40 -3.33
CA SER A 583 -2.75 -4.08 -2.06
C SER A 583 -1.34 -3.54 -2.32
N ASP A 584 -1.16 -2.21 -2.28
CA ASP A 584 0.17 -1.60 -2.31
C ASP A 584 0.71 -1.42 -0.88
N VAL A 585 1.24 -2.52 -0.35
CA VAL A 585 2.00 -2.51 0.92
C VAL A 585 3.45 -2.04 0.72
N THR A 586 3.89 -1.91 -0.53
CA THR A 586 5.30 -1.66 -0.85
C THR A 586 5.69 -0.18 -0.75
N ALA A 587 4.75 0.74 -1.00
CA ALA A 587 5.00 2.17 -0.86
C ALA A 587 5.33 2.57 0.58
N GLU A 588 4.58 2.06 1.57
CA GLU A 588 4.84 2.34 2.99
C GLU A 588 6.22 1.82 3.43
N ALA A 589 6.57 0.60 3.03
CA ALA A 589 7.89 0.02 3.29
C ALA A 589 9.02 0.84 2.63
N SER A 590 8.82 1.26 1.37
CA SER A 590 9.77 2.07 0.61
C SER A 590 10.01 3.43 1.26
N HIS A 591 8.95 4.14 1.67
CA HIS A 591 9.09 5.41 2.40
C HIS A 591 9.78 5.24 3.74
N THR A 592 9.49 4.15 4.45
CA THR A 592 10.17 3.86 5.73
C THR A 592 11.67 3.64 5.51
N ALA A 593 12.05 2.87 4.50
CA ALA A 593 13.45 2.63 4.16
C ALA A 593 14.17 3.90 3.67
N LEU A 594 13.49 4.75 2.88
CA LEU A 594 14.01 6.05 2.45
C LEU A 594 14.19 7.01 3.62
N TYR A 595 13.24 7.04 4.56
CA TYR A 595 13.34 7.84 5.77
C TYR A 595 14.51 7.36 6.64
N ASP A 596 14.61 6.05 6.88
CA ASP A 596 15.72 5.45 7.63
C ASP A 596 17.06 5.77 6.96
N PHE A 597 17.13 5.73 5.62
CA PHE A 597 18.31 6.16 4.86
C PHE A 597 18.62 7.64 5.07
N LEU A 598 17.63 8.54 4.98
CA LEU A 598 17.82 9.97 5.15
C LEU A 598 18.40 10.31 6.52
N VAL A 599 17.88 9.70 7.59
CA VAL A 599 18.31 9.96 8.98
C VAL A 599 19.57 9.20 9.40
N ALA A 600 19.97 8.14 8.67
CA ALA A 600 21.18 7.39 8.96
C ALA A 600 22.45 8.25 8.80
N PRO A 601 23.50 8.02 9.62
CA PRO A 601 24.78 8.71 9.48
C PRO A 601 25.42 8.44 8.11
N MET A 602 26.27 9.36 7.64
CA MET A 602 27.04 9.18 6.40
C MET A 602 28.19 8.20 6.63
N ASP A 603 27.95 6.91 6.35
CA ASP A 603 28.95 5.85 6.37
C ASP A 603 29.36 5.41 4.94
N GLU A 604 30.32 4.50 4.83
CA GLU A 604 30.77 3.99 3.52
C GLU A 604 29.64 3.29 2.73
N LYS A 605 28.67 2.65 3.41
CA LYS A 605 27.50 2.07 2.72
C LYS A 605 26.66 3.16 2.07
N LYS A 606 26.36 4.23 2.80
CA LYS A 606 25.59 5.37 2.30
C LYS A 606 26.30 6.05 1.13
N LYS A 607 27.63 6.19 1.21
CA LYS A 607 28.45 6.71 0.11
C LYS A 607 28.34 5.87 -1.15
N VAL A 608 28.42 4.54 -1.03
CA VAL A 608 28.23 3.60 -2.17
C VAL A 608 26.84 3.77 -2.79
N VAL A 609 25.78 3.84 -1.97
CA VAL A 609 24.41 4.01 -2.48
C VAL A 609 24.28 5.32 -3.26
N LEU A 610 24.88 6.41 -2.77
CA LEU A 610 24.86 7.74 -3.39
C LEU A 610 25.82 7.88 -4.59
N GLY A 611 26.58 6.84 -4.93
CA GLY A 611 27.50 6.86 -6.07
C GLY A 611 28.80 7.63 -5.83
N PHE A 612 29.19 7.89 -4.57
CA PHE A 612 30.51 8.43 -4.28
C PHE A 612 31.61 7.40 -4.63
N PRO A 613 32.80 7.84 -5.08
CA PRO A 613 33.91 6.94 -5.35
C PRO A 613 34.27 6.15 -4.08
N SER A 614 34.23 4.83 -4.13
CA SER A 614 34.61 4.01 -2.98
C SER A 614 36.12 4.12 -2.72
N SER A 615 36.52 4.21 -1.45
CA SER A 615 37.92 4.17 -1.02
C SER A 615 38.60 2.81 -1.28
N GLN A 616 37.87 1.81 -1.79
CA GLN A 616 38.36 0.46 -2.06
C GLN A 616 39.37 0.34 -3.21
N ARG A 617 39.84 1.45 -3.80
CA ARG A 617 41.00 1.45 -4.70
C ARG A 617 42.30 1.55 -3.91
N ARG A 618 42.88 0.41 -3.54
CA ARG A 618 44.33 0.06 -3.64
C ARG A 618 44.63 -1.22 -2.83
N GLY A 619 44.51 -2.36 -3.49
CA GLY A 619 45.00 -3.66 -3.02
C GLY A 619 45.61 -4.43 -4.18
N GLY A 620 46.58 -3.83 -4.86
CA GLY A 620 47.33 -4.42 -5.96
C GLY A 620 48.68 -3.71 -6.07
N CYS A 621 49.75 -4.47 -5.93
CA CYS A 621 51.14 -4.02 -5.92
C CYS A 621 51.46 -3.05 -7.07
N ALA A 622 51.96 -1.86 -6.74
CA ALA A 622 52.82 -1.07 -7.60
C ALA A 622 53.67 -0.16 -6.71
N GLU A 623 54.96 -0.45 -6.65
CA GLU A 623 55.98 0.46 -6.14
C GLU A 623 56.04 1.72 -7.00
N GLY A 624 56.26 2.88 -6.36
CA GLY A 624 56.84 4.07 -6.96
C GLY A 624 55.94 4.91 -7.87
N ALA A 625 55.50 6.05 -7.36
CA ALA A 625 55.72 7.38 -7.96
C ALA A 625 54.91 8.43 -7.20
N ASP A 626 55.64 9.40 -6.65
CA ASP A 626 55.14 10.59 -5.99
C ASP A 626 54.18 11.40 -6.88
N GLY A 627 53.14 11.94 -6.26
CA GLY A 627 52.17 12.81 -6.90
C GLY A 627 51.31 13.52 -5.86
N VAL A 628 51.84 14.63 -5.35
CA VAL A 628 51.20 15.56 -4.40
C VAL A 628 49.85 16.03 -4.97
N VAL A 629 48.76 15.78 -4.25
CA VAL A 629 47.50 16.52 -4.41
C VAL A 629 47.23 17.24 -3.09
N SER A 630 47.18 18.56 -3.19
CA SER A 630 47.15 19.51 -2.08
C SER A 630 45.92 19.34 -1.19
N SER A 631 46.20 19.16 0.10
CA SER A 631 45.30 19.28 1.23
C SER A 631 44.83 20.72 1.43
N ALA A 632 43.65 21.09 0.92
CA ALA A 632 42.99 22.34 1.28
C ALA A 632 41.47 22.37 0.97
N GLU A 633 40.69 21.34 1.30
CA GLU A 633 39.21 21.44 1.20
C GLU A 633 38.43 20.57 2.21
N THR A 634 39.07 20.15 3.31
CA THR A 634 38.46 19.26 4.33
C THR A 634 38.06 19.97 5.63
N PHE A 635 38.14 21.30 5.71
CA PHE A 635 37.80 22.04 6.93
C PHE A 635 36.68 23.05 6.70
N ARG A 636 35.41 22.60 6.86
CA ARG A 636 34.29 23.46 7.34
C ARG A 636 32.97 22.74 7.69
N LEU A 637 32.96 21.41 7.89
CA LEU A 637 31.73 20.69 8.28
C LEU A 637 31.54 20.49 9.80
N ALA A 638 32.48 20.96 10.64
CA ALA A 638 32.47 20.68 12.09
C ALA A 638 31.75 21.72 12.97
N SER A 639 30.81 22.52 12.46
CA SER A 639 30.12 23.55 13.27
C SER A 639 28.59 23.57 13.17
N ILE A 640 27.96 22.50 12.68
CA ILE A 640 26.49 22.32 12.72
C ILE A 640 26.16 20.95 13.35
N GLU A 641 26.82 20.64 14.46
CA GLU A 641 26.56 19.44 15.27
C GLU A 641 26.14 19.86 16.68
N ALA A 642 24.88 20.29 16.86
CA ALA A 642 24.12 20.21 18.12
C ALA A 642 22.89 21.13 18.10
N SER A 643 21.81 20.79 17.39
CA SER A 643 20.50 21.44 17.63
C SER A 643 19.31 20.75 16.94
N SER A 644 19.21 19.41 16.97
CA SER A 644 17.96 18.74 16.55
C SER A 644 17.55 17.66 17.56
N PRO A 645 16.37 17.80 18.21
CA PRO A 645 15.83 16.78 19.13
C PRO A 645 15.59 15.42 18.46
N TYR A 646 15.47 15.39 17.14
CA TYR A 646 15.23 14.16 16.36
C TYR A 646 16.49 13.32 16.17
N ARG A 647 17.68 13.93 16.05
CA ARG A 647 18.95 13.18 16.08
C ARG A 647 19.23 12.56 17.45
N ALA A 648 18.75 13.18 18.54
CA ALA A 648 18.84 12.61 19.89
C ALA A 648 17.89 11.41 20.13
N ARG A 649 16.84 11.27 19.32
CA ARG A 649 16.00 10.04 19.29
C ARG A 649 16.61 8.97 18.40
N ALA A 650 17.20 9.34 17.26
CA ALA A 650 18.01 8.42 16.46
C ALA A 650 19.24 7.90 17.24
N SER A 651 19.81 8.71 18.13
CA SER A 651 20.92 8.33 19.01
C SER A 651 20.54 7.45 20.20
N ARG A 652 19.24 7.19 20.45
CA ARG A 652 18.80 6.19 21.44
C ARG A 652 18.85 4.76 20.90
N HIS A 653 18.95 4.61 19.59
CA HIS A 653 19.45 3.38 19.00
C HIS A 653 20.94 3.57 18.81
N PRO A 654 21.77 3.03 19.70
CA PRO A 654 23.14 2.86 19.33
C PRO A 654 23.07 1.92 18.11
N VAL A 655 23.47 2.42 16.93
CA VAL A 655 24.44 1.63 16.17
C VAL A 655 25.61 1.54 17.14
N SER A 656 25.50 0.66 18.15
CA SER A 656 26.63 0.39 19.01
C SER A 656 27.63 -0.09 17.99
N ALA A 657 28.72 0.64 17.84
CA ALA A 657 29.92 0.11 17.24
C ALA A 657 30.05 -1.28 17.84
N ALA A 658 29.67 -2.30 17.08
CA ALA A 658 29.88 -3.67 17.48
C ALA A 658 31.39 -3.67 17.74
N SER A 659 31.77 -3.94 18.99
CA SER A 659 33.17 -4.07 19.34
C SER A 659 33.78 -4.96 18.25
N PRO A 660 34.80 -4.50 17.50
CA PRO A 660 35.32 -5.28 16.38
C PRO A 660 35.78 -6.61 16.96
N LEU A 661 34.99 -7.67 16.76
CA LEU A 661 35.41 -9.02 17.03
C LEU A 661 36.61 -9.25 16.10
N ALA A 662 37.78 -9.27 16.71
CA ALA A 662 39.10 -9.56 16.17
C ALA A 662 39.17 -9.61 14.64
N ALA A 663 39.47 -8.47 14.02
CA ALA A 663 40.06 -8.44 12.69
C ALA A 663 41.37 -9.24 12.73
N GLY A 664 41.33 -10.51 12.34
CA GLY A 664 42.46 -11.42 12.46
C GLY A 664 42.12 -12.91 12.53
N ALA A 665 40.86 -13.30 12.72
CA ALA A 665 40.48 -14.70 12.57
C ALA A 665 40.55 -15.10 11.09
N ALA A 666 41.39 -16.08 10.76
CA ALA A 666 41.46 -16.64 9.41
C ALA A 666 40.07 -17.09 8.95
N THR A 667 39.68 -16.74 7.72
CA THR A 667 38.41 -17.20 7.13
C THR A 667 38.37 -18.73 7.24
N PRO A 668 37.37 -19.32 7.91
CA PRO A 668 37.40 -20.75 8.18
C PRO A 668 37.38 -21.51 6.84
N PRO A 669 38.17 -22.60 6.70
CA PRO A 669 38.36 -23.28 5.42
C PRO A 669 37.00 -23.68 4.82
N LEU A 670 36.86 -23.51 3.51
CA LEU A 670 35.62 -23.79 2.78
C LEU A 670 35.35 -25.29 2.80
N ARG A 671 34.26 -25.72 3.48
CA ARG A 671 33.91 -27.14 3.58
C ARG A 671 33.67 -27.77 2.19
N GLY A 672 33.09 -27.01 1.26
CA GLY A 672 32.82 -27.48 -0.11
C GLY A 672 34.02 -27.51 -1.07
N GLY A 673 35.17 -26.94 -0.69
CA GLY A 673 36.37 -26.94 -1.53
C GLY A 673 37.12 -28.28 -1.52
N GLU A 674 37.03 -29.03 -0.42
CA GLU A 674 37.70 -30.32 -0.24
C GLU A 674 36.84 -31.51 -0.70
N SER A 675 35.51 -31.33 -0.81
CA SER A 675 34.57 -32.36 -1.30
C SER A 675 34.31 -32.32 -2.81
N GLY A 676 34.98 -31.45 -3.57
CA GLY A 676 34.82 -31.32 -5.03
C GLY A 676 33.45 -30.80 -5.51
N SER A 677 32.65 -30.23 -4.62
CA SER A 677 31.23 -29.96 -4.89
C SER A 677 30.94 -28.54 -5.41
N LEU A 678 31.83 -27.57 -5.16
CA LEU A 678 31.76 -26.18 -5.64
C LEU A 678 32.79 -25.91 -6.73
N ASN A 679 32.42 -25.15 -7.76
CA ASN A 679 33.35 -24.77 -8.83
C ASN A 679 34.17 -23.52 -8.49
N SER A 680 35.19 -23.22 -9.29
CA SER A 680 36.11 -22.09 -9.08
C SER A 680 35.41 -20.73 -9.00
N SER A 681 34.43 -20.47 -9.87
CA SER A 681 33.66 -19.22 -9.88
C SER A 681 32.81 -19.04 -8.61
N GLN A 682 32.23 -20.14 -8.10
CA GLN A 682 31.48 -20.16 -6.84
C GLN A 682 32.40 -19.93 -5.64
N ILE A 683 33.58 -20.57 -5.61
CA ILE A 683 34.59 -20.39 -4.57
C ILE A 683 35.05 -18.93 -4.50
N GLU A 684 35.33 -18.33 -5.67
CA GLU A 684 35.73 -16.92 -5.74
C GLU A 684 34.60 -16.00 -5.25
N ALA A 685 33.35 -16.25 -5.66
CA ALA A 685 32.20 -15.48 -5.21
C ALA A 685 32.05 -15.55 -3.67
N ILE A 686 32.20 -16.74 -3.07
CA ILE A 686 32.16 -16.92 -1.62
C ILE A 686 33.30 -16.16 -0.94
N ARG A 687 34.55 -16.28 -1.43
CA ARG A 687 35.71 -15.60 -0.85
C ARG A 687 35.56 -14.09 -0.88
N ARG A 688 35.11 -13.51 -2.00
CA ARG A 688 34.90 -12.06 -2.12
C ARG A 688 33.72 -11.58 -1.29
N ALA A 689 32.62 -12.32 -1.26
CA ALA A 689 31.47 -12.01 -0.42
C ALA A 689 31.82 -12.04 1.08
N ALA A 690 32.52 -13.09 1.53
CA ALA A 690 32.92 -13.27 2.91
C ALA A 690 33.92 -12.21 3.41
N ASN A 691 34.77 -11.68 2.53
CA ASN A 691 35.81 -10.72 2.87
C ASN A 691 35.50 -9.28 2.45
N CYS A 692 34.28 -9.00 1.98
CA CYS A 692 33.94 -7.64 1.58
C CYS A 692 33.91 -6.69 2.78
N GLU A 693 34.46 -5.48 2.62
CA GLU A 693 34.45 -4.47 3.69
C GLU A 693 33.08 -3.78 3.80
N VAL A 694 32.49 -3.45 2.65
CA VAL A 694 31.21 -2.70 2.54
C VAL A 694 30.17 -3.51 1.79
N PHE A 695 30.48 -3.94 0.56
CA PHE A 695 29.56 -4.74 -0.23
C PHE A 695 30.24 -5.68 -1.21
N HIS A 696 29.50 -6.63 -1.77
CA HIS A 696 29.90 -7.42 -2.94
C HIS A 696 28.67 -7.78 -3.78
N LEU A 697 28.82 -7.86 -5.11
CA LEU A 697 27.76 -8.30 -6.01
C LEU A 697 28.07 -9.70 -6.54
N ILE A 698 27.10 -10.60 -6.49
CA ILE A 698 27.19 -11.92 -7.14
C ILE A 698 26.19 -11.93 -8.29
N TRP A 699 26.71 -11.92 -9.52
CA TRP A 699 25.91 -12.09 -10.72
C TRP A 699 25.70 -13.58 -10.98
N GLY A 700 24.47 -14.03 -10.72
CA GLY A 700 24.09 -15.42 -10.79
C GLY A 700 23.04 -15.70 -11.87
N PRO A 701 23.47 -16.08 -13.08
CA PRO A 701 22.58 -16.56 -14.14
C PRO A 701 21.69 -17.76 -13.72
N PRO A 702 20.70 -18.16 -14.54
CA PRO A 702 19.84 -19.30 -14.27
C PRO A 702 20.63 -20.60 -14.10
N GLY A 703 20.26 -21.39 -13.09
CA GLY A 703 20.84 -22.73 -12.87
C GLY A 703 22.27 -22.75 -12.30
N THR A 704 22.88 -21.61 -11.97
CA THR A 704 24.28 -21.54 -11.50
C THR A 704 24.49 -21.84 -10.02
N GLY A 705 23.40 -22.16 -9.30
CA GLY A 705 23.46 -22.51 -7.88
C GLY A 705 23.63 -21.31 -6.95
N LYS A 706 23.02 -20.15 -7.27
CA LYS A 706 22.98 -18.96 -6.39
C LYS A 706 22.69 -19.30 -4.92
N THR A 707 21.68 -20.12 -4.67
CA THR A 707 21.28 -20.49 -3.30
C THR A 707 22.27 -21.47 -2.65
N ARG A 708 23.01 -22.26 -3.44
CA ARG A 708 23.96 -23.27 -2.95
C ARG A 708 25.19 -22.66 -2.29
N ILE A 709 25.58 -21.45 -2.67
CA ILE A 709 26.75 -20.77 -2.10
C ILE A 709 26.43 -20.01 -0.80
N ILE A 710 25.14 -19.74 -0.53
CA ILE A 710 24.71 -18.93 0.61
C ILE A 710 25.14 -19.54 1.96
N PRO A 711 25.00 -20.85 2.20
CA PRO A 711 25.46 -21.46 3.46
C PRO A 711 26.93 -21.19 3.78
N GLU A 712 27.80 -21.26 2.77
CA GLU A 712 29.23 -20.97 2.96
C GLU A 712 29.50 -19.49 3.22
N ILE A 713 28.76 -18.58 2.57
CA ILE A 713 28.86 -17.13 2.85
C ILE A 713 28.42 -16.85 4.29
N VAL A 714 27.30 -17.43 4.73
CA VAL A 714 26.77 -17.28 6.10
C VAL A 714 27.80 -17.78 7.12
N ARG A 715 28.40 -18.95 6.89
CA ARG A 715 29.44 -19.52 7.77
C ARG A 715 30.67 -18.61 7.88
N CYS A 716 31.02 -17.91 6.81
CA CYS A 716 32.19 -17.02 6.78
C CYS A 716 31.87 -15.56 7.18
N ALA A 717 30.61 -15.20 7.45
CA ALA A 717 30.22 -13.82 7.69
C ALA A 717 30.74 -13.24 9.02
N GLY A 718 31.04 -14.09 10.02
CA GLY A 718 31.68 -13.69 11.27
C GLY A 718 30.79 -12.96 12.29
N GLY A 719 29.46 -13.08 12.19
CA GLY A 719 28.51 -12.42 13.07
C GLY A 719 27.05 -12.72 12.72
N ARG A 720 26.12 -11.89 13.19
CA ARG A 720 24.69 -12.06 12.87
C ARG A 720 24.42 -11.78 11.40
N VAL A 721 23.66 -12.64 10.73
CA VAL A 721 23.34 -12.51 9.30
C VAL A 721 21.86 -12.29 9.08
N LEU A 722 21.53 -11.30 8.26
CA LEU A 722 20.18 -11.06 7.74
C LEU A 722 20.08 -11.64 6.32
N LEU A 723 19.25 -12.68 6.15
CA LEU A 723 18.90 -13.21 4.83
C LEU A 723 17.64 -12.51 4.33
N GLY A 724 17.78 -11.83 3.19
CA GLY A 724 16.76 -10.96 2.61
C GLY A 724 16.37 -11.36 1.19
N ALA A 725 15.09 -11.20 0.84
CA ALA A 725 14.63 -11.30 -0.54
C ALA A 725 13.32 -10.53 -0.76
N PHE A 726 12.84 -10.46 -2.01
CA PHE A 726 11.53 -9.88 -2.32
C PHE A 726 10.35 -10.75 -1.84
N THR A 727 10.42 -12.07 -2.04
CA THR A 727 9.31 -13.01 -1.77
C THR A 727 9.61 -13.93 -0.59
N ASN A 728 8.55 -14.42 0.08
CA ASN A 728 8.69 -15.41 1.14
C ASN A 728 9.38 -16.69 0.65
N THR A 729 9.00 -17.19 -0.54
CA THR A 729 9.59 -18.39 -1.14
C THR A 729 11.10 -18.28 -1.36
N ALA A 730 11.60 -17.11 -1.77
CA ALA A 730 13.04 -16.90 -1.92
C ALA A 730 13.77 -16.94 -0.56
N VAL A 731 13.19 -16.33 0.48
CA VAL A 731 13.72 -16.43 1.85
C VAL A 731 13.74 -17.88 2.32
N ASP A 732 12.64 -18.61 2.14
CA ASP A 732 12.51 -19.99 2.57
C ASP A 732 13.51 -20.89 1.85
N LYS A 733 13.78 -20.68 0.55
CA LYS A 733 14.82 -21.40 -0.21
C LYS A 733 16.22 -21.20 0.36
N MET A 734 16.58 -19.98 0.78
CA MET A 734 17.88 -19.73 1.42
C MET A 734 17.98 -20.48 2.76
N LEU A 735 16.92 -20.50 3.55
CA LEU A 735 16.88 -21.19 4.85
C LEU A 735 16.88 -22.71 4.71
N MET A 736 16.18 -23.25 3.72
CA MET A 736 16.24 -24.68 3.38
C MET A 736 17.64 -25.08 2.95
N ALA A 737 18.34 -24.26 2.15
CA ALA A 737 19.71 -24.53 1.77
C ALA A 737 20.68 -24.57 2.97
N LEU A 738 20.39 -23.81 4.04
CA LEU A 738 21.15 -23.92 5.30
C LEU A 738 20.90 -25.26 5.99
N LEU A 739 19.64 -25.68 6.11
CA LEU A 739 19.28 -26.97 6.72
C LEU A 739 19.81 -28.17 5.92
N GLU A 740 19.87 -28.07 4.60
CA GLU A 740 20.44 -29.11 3.73
C GLU A 740 21.96 -29.23 3.90
N HIS A 741 22.64 -28.12 4.23
CA HIS A 741 24.08 -28.12 4.51
C HIS A 741 24.38 -28.61 5.93
N ASP A 742 23.61 -28.12 6.90
CA ASP A 742 23.70 -28.50 8.31
C ASP A 742 22.28 -28.49 8.94
N PRO A 743 21.66 -29.68 9.14
CA PRO A 743 20.32 -29.81 9.71
C PRO A 743 20.17 -29.24 11.12
N THR A 744 21.28 -28.99 11.83
CA THR A 744 21.28 -28.41 13.17
C THR A 744 21.32 -26.88 13.16
N THR A 745 21.38 -26.26 11.98
CA THR A 745 21.41 -24.81 11.84
C THR A 745 20.17 -24.16 12.42
N HIS A 746 20.35 -23.39 13.50
CA HIS A 746 19.29 -22.57 14.06
C HIS A 746 19.19 -21.22 13.34
N PHE A 747 17.97 -20.81 13.00
CA PHE A 747 17.66 -19.51 12.40
C PHE A 747 16.30 -19.02 12.89
N LEU A 748 16.02 -17.74 12.66
CA LEU A 748 14.72 -17.14 12.92
C LEU A 748 14.09 -16.59 11.64
N ARG A 749 12.97 -17.17 11.23
CA ARG A 749 12.14 -16.76 10.11
C ARG A 749 11.05 -15.80 10.57
N VAL A 750 11.01 -14.61 9.97
CA VAL A 750 10.00 -13.59 10.30
C VAL A 750 8.66 -13.91 9.64
N GLY A 751 7.78 -14.59 10.38
CA GLY A 751 6.52 -15.12 9.86
C GLY A 751 5.90 -16.12 10.83
N ARG A 752 5.06 -17.01 10.28
CA ARG A 752 4.45 -18.18 10.95
C ARG A 752 4.87 -19.45 10.18
N ALA A 753 5.00 -20.57 10.87
CA ALA A 753 5.27 -21.87 10.26
C ALA A 753 4.18 -22.27 9.24
N SER A 754 2.92 -21.90 9.53
CA SER A 754 1.79 -22.14 8.63
C SER A 754 1.92 -21.47 7.25
N ASP A 755 2.69 -20.38 7.17
CA ASP A 755 2.91 -19.64 5.93
C ASP A 755 4.08 -20.22 5.12
N SER A 756 4.86 -21.13 5.72
CA SER A 756 6.05 -21.75 5.14
C SER A 756 6.10 -23.26 5.46
N PRO A 757 5.09 -24.05 5.06
CA PRO A 757 4.93 -25.45 5.47
C PRO A 757 6.10 -26.35 5.03
N GLU A 758 6.65 -26.13 3.83
CA GLU A 758 7.79 -26.90 3.32
C GLU A 758 9.06 -26.69 4.17
N LEU A 759 9.35 -25.44 4.55
CA LEU A 759 10.46 -25.12 5.45
C LEU A 759 10.22 -25.71 6.83
N ALA A 760 9.01 -25.57 7.37
CA ALA A 760 8.64 -26.11 8.68
C ALA A 760 8.83 -27.63 8.75
N GLY A 761 8.49 -28.35 7.68
CA GLY A 761 8.67 -29.80 7.58
C GLY A 761 10.13 -30.27 7.49
N LYS A 762 11.07 -29.40 7.11
CA LYS A 762 12.51 -29.71 7.06
C LYS A 762 13.26 -29.43 8.37
N ILE A 763 12.64 -28.71 9.30
CA ILE A 763 13.28 -28.35 10.57
C ILE A 763 13.39 -29.59 11.47
N SER A 764 14.59 -29.83 11.98
CA SER A 764 14.82 -30.85 13.01
C SER A 764 14.48 -30.26 14.38
N GLY A 765 13.31 -30.62 14.94
CA GLY A 765 12.86 -30.18 16.26
C GLY A 765 11.55 -29.40 16.24
N ASP A 766 11.31 -28.60 17.28
CA ASP A 766 10.10 -27.80 17.39
C ASP A 766 10.19 -26.58 16.46
N SER A 767 9.42 -26.63 15.36
CA SER A 767 9.35 -25.53 14.39
C SER A 767 8.96 -24.19 15.03
N ALA A 768 8.27 -24.17 16.18
CA ALA A 768 7.89 -22.93 16.85
C ALA A 768 9.11 -22.07 17.26
N ASP A 769 10.27 -22.67 17.50
CA ASP A 769 11.50 -21.95 17.85
C ASP A 769 12.11 -21.17 16.67
N PHE A 770 11.69 -21.50 15.45
CA PHE A 770 12.27 -20.95 14.22
C PHE A 770 11.43 -19.84 13.61
N PHE A 771 10.21 -19.57 14.10
CA PHE A 771 9.31 -18.58 13.51
C PHE A 771 8.87 -17.53 14.54
N THR A 772 9.01 -16.24 14.20
CA THR A 772 8.77 -15.14 15.17
C THR A 772 7.39 -15.16 15.83
N HIS A 773 6.32 -15.51 15.10
CA HIS A 773 4.97 -15.52 15.68
C HIS A 773 4.72 -16.73 16.56
N ASP A 774 5.34 -17.85 16.24
CA ASP A 774 5.16 -19.11 16.97
C ASP A 774 6.00 -19.10 18.25
N LEU A 775 7.20 -18.50 18.17
CA LEU A 775 8.07 -18.18 19.30
C LEU A 775 7.32 -17.34 20.35
N ALA A 776 6.58 -16.33 19.92
CA ALA A 776 5.77 -15.52 20.82
C ALA A 776 4.69 -16.35 21.55
N ARG A 777 4.05 -17.30 20.86
CA ARG A 777 3.06 -18.20 21.47
C ARG A 777 3.70 -19.16 22.47
N LYS A 778 4.92 -19.62 22.20
CA LYS A 778 5.66 -20.55 23.05
C LYS A 778 6.16 -19.93 24.36
N TYR A 779 6.81 -18.76 24.29
CA TYR A 779 7.51 -18.19 25.44
C TYR A 779 6.65 -17.30 26.35
N GLY A 780 5.52 -16.78 25.85
CA GLY A 780 4.48 -16.10 26.65
C GLY A 780 4.86 -14.79 27.36
N SER A 781 6.13 -14.34 27.31
CA SER A 781 6.62 -13.11 27.97
C SER A 781 7.51 -12.27 27.05
N VAL A 782 7.52 -10.97 27.27
CA VAL A 782 8.32 -10.02 26.47
C VAL A 782 9.81 -10.29 26.66
N ARG A 783 10.24 -10.57 27.89
CA ARG A 783 11.64 -10.89 28.20
C ARG A 783 12.15 -12.10 27.42
N ALA A 784 11.46 -13.24 27.52
CA ALA A 784 11.92 -14.48 26.88
C ALA A 784 11.93 -14.37 25.36
N VAL A 785 10.91 -13.71 24.77
CA VAL A 785 10.89 -13.41 23.34
C VAL A 785 12.07 -12.54 22.95
N ARG A 786 12.39 -11.49 23.71
CA ARG A 786 13.55 -10.64 23.42
C ARG A 786 14.87 -11.41 23.45
N GLU A 787 15.07 -12.25 24.46
CA GLU A 787 16.28 -13.06 24.59
C GLU A 787 16.45 -13.97 23.37
N ALA A 788 15.39 -14.66 22.94
CA ALA A 788 15.44 -15.52 21.75
C ALA A 788 15.68 -14.73 20.44
N LEU A 789 15.04 -13.56 20.29
CA LEU A 789 15.28 -12.65 19.16
C LEU A 789 16.76 -12.20 19.10
N GLN A 790 17.37 -11.89 20.25
CA GLN A 790 18.76 -11.44 20.33
C GLN A 790 19.77 -12.57 20.07
N GLN A 791 19.45 -13.80 20.49
CA GLN A 791 20.30 -14.97 20.30
C GLN A 791 20.31 -15.50 18.87
N ALA A 792 19.29 -15.17 18.06
CA ALA A 792 19.23 -15.60 16.66
C ALA A 792 20.42 -15.06 15.84
N ALA A 793 21.37 -15.95 15.52
CA ALA A 793 22.52 -15.64 14.68
C ALA A 793 22.13 -15.41 13.21
N ILE A 794 21.11 -16.11 12.72
CA ILE A 794 20.60 -15.99 11.35
C ILE A 794 19.13 -15.57 11.42
N VAL A 795 18.77 -14.53 10.68
CA VAL A 795 17.38 -14.06 10.58
C VAL A 795 16.97 -13.97 9.12
N GLY A 796 15.86 -14.61 8.75
CA GLY A 796 15.29 -14.57 7.39
C GLY A 796 14.05 -13.69 7.32
N ALA A 797 14.03 -12.70 6.42
CA ALA A 797 12.89 -11.80 6.25
C ALA A 797 12.78 -11.26 4.82
N THR A 798 11.57 -10.90 4.40
CA THR A 798 11.39 -10.15 3.13
C THR A 798 11.77 -8.68 3.30
N ALA A 799 12.13 -8.01 2.20
CA ALA A 799 12.48 -6.58 2.21
C ALA A 799 11.38 -5.69 2.81
N HIS A 800 10.12 -6.01 2.52
CA HIS A 800 8.97 -5.35 3.13
C HIS A 800 8.98 -5.50 4.67
N ARG A 801 9.18 -6.72 5.18
CA ARG A 801 9.21 -6.98 6.63
C ARG A 801 10.40 -6.29 7.30
N ALA A 802 11.57 -6.27 6.66
CA ALA A 802 12.75 -5.56 7.17
C ALA A 802 12.56 -4.05 7.30
N SER A 803 11.65 -3.47 6.52
CA SER A 803 11.29 -2.05 6.60
C SER A 803 10.17 -1.77 7.60
N THR A 804 9.34 -2.76 7.96
CA THR A 804 8.06 -2.51 8.65
C THR A 804 7.91 -3.21 10.00
N ILE A 805 8.79 -4.16 10.33
CA ILE A 805 8.79 -4.87 11.61
C ILE A 805 9.75 -4.17 12.59
N PRO A 806 9.26 -3.69 13.75
CA PRO A 806 10.08 -2.97 14.74
C PRO A 806 11.35 -3.71 15.14
N TYR A 807 11.28 -5.04 15.33
CA TYR A 807 12.43 -5.87 15.67
C TYR A 807 13.57 -5.71 14.66
N LEU A 808 13.27 -5.84 13.36
CA LEU A 808 14.29 -5.77 12.32
C LEU A 808 14.86 -4.36 12.16
N ARG A 809 14.04 -3.32 12.38
CA ARG A 809 14.50 -1.92 12.36
C ARG A 809 15.44 -1.61 13.53
N ALA A 810 15.24 -2.26 14.68
CA ALA A 810 16.05 -2.09 15.88
C ALA A 810 17.26 -3.04 15.96
N ALA A 811 17.27 -4.12 15.18
CA ALA A 811 18.36 -5.11 15.16
C ALA A 811 19.54 -4.64 14.31
N ALA A 812 20.75 -5.04 14.74
CA ALA A 812 21.99 -4.85 13.99
C ALA A 812 22.54 -6.21 13.54
N PHE A 813 22.96 -6.27 12.29
CA PHE A 813 23.55 -7.44 11.66
C PHE A 813 24.98 -7.14 11.19
N GLU A 814 25.82 -8.16 11.18
CA GLU A 814 27.15 -8.06 10.57
C GLU A 814 27.03 -8.00 9.05
N MET A 815 26.22 -8.90 8.46
CA MET A 815 26.03 -8.98 7.02
C MET A 815 24.55 -9.12 6.64
N ALA A 816 24.11 -8.40 5.61
CA ALA A 816 22.87 -8.68 4.89
C ALA A 816 23.19 -9.42 3.59
N ILE A 817 22.60 -10.59 3.35
CA ILE A 817 22.68 -11.31 2.07
C ILE A 817 21.31 -11.22 1.42
N VAL A 818 21.25 -10.58 0.27
CA VAL A 818 19.99 -10.30 -0.44
C VAL A 818 19.95 -11.13 -1.72
N ASP A 819 19.10 -12.16 -1.76
CA ASP A 819 18.85 -12.96 -2.96
C ASP A 819 17.74 -12.35 -3.82
N GLU A 820 17.78 -12.65 -5.11
CA GLU A 820 16.92 -12.05 -6.15
C GLU A 820 16.94 -10.50 -6.11
N ALA A 821 18.11 -9.92 -5.80
CA ALA A 821 18.27 -8.47 -5.61
C ALA A 821 17.92 -7.65 -6.85
N ALA A 822 17.97 -8.25 -8.05
CA ALA A 822 17.58 -7.63 -9.31
C ALA A 822 16.06 -7.36 -9.43
N GLN A 823 15.23 -8.01 -8.60
CA GLN A 823 13.77 -7.83 -8.56
C GLN A 823 13.30 -6.83 -7.51
N LEU A 824 14.21 -6.36 -6.64
CA LEU A 824 13.90 -5.35 -5.65
C LEU A 824 14.05 -3.96 -6.25
N THR A 825 13.06 -3.10 -6.00
CA THR A 825 13.24 -1.66 -6.20
C THR A 825 14.33 -1.17 -5.24
N GLU A 826 15.09 -0.16 -5.66
CA GLU A 826 16.17 0.37 -4.84
C GLU A 826 15.73 0.81 -3.42
N PRO A 827 14.56 1.45 -3.23
CA PRO A 827 14.02 1.73 -1.88
C PRO A 827 13.76 0.48 -1.04
N LEU A 828 13.31 -0.63 -1.62
CA LEU A 828 13.09 -1.86 -0.86
C LEU A 828 14.43 -2.54 -0.49
N THR A 829 15.45 -2.46 -1.35
CA THR A 829 16.79 -2.94 -1.02
C THR A 829 17.37 -2.23 0.20
N LEU A 830 17.14 -0.90 0.32
CA LEU A 830 17.54 -0.12 1.51
C LEU A 830 17.00 -0.71 2.82
N GLY A 831 15.77 -1.22 2.81
CA GLY A 831 15.13 -1.83 3.97
C GLY A 831 15.91 -2.99 4.59
N LEU A 832 16.72 -3.69 3.77
CA LEU A 832 17.59 -4.79 4.19
C LEU A 832 19.00 -4.31 4.53
N ILE A 833 19.65 -3.57 3.61
CA ILE A 833 21.08 -3.25 3.75
C ILE A 833 21.37 -2.25 4.87
N LEU A 834 20.40 -1.40 5.25
CA LEU A 834 20.54 -0.47 6.37
C LEU A 834 20.59 -1.17 7.74
N ARG A 835 20.20 -2.45 7.82
CA ARG A 835 20.22 -3.23 9.06
C ARG A 835 21.57 -3.90 9.32
N ALA A 836 22.46 -3.89 8.34
CA ALA A 836 23.73 -4.61 8.40
C ALA A 836 24.94 -3.68 8.26
N ARG A 837 26.09 -4.11 8.80
CA ARG A 837 27.36 -3.39 8.64
C ARG A 837 27.84 -3.40 7.18
N ARG A 838 27.72 -4.54 6.52
CA ARG A 838 28.07 -4.81 5.12
C ARG A 838 27.01 -5.67 4.43
N PHE A 839 27.01 -5.75 3.10
CA PHE A 839 25.97 -6.49 2.37
C PHE A 839 26.45 -7.20 1.10
N VAL A 840 25.77 -8.28 0.74
CA VAL A 840 25.98 -9.04 -0.50
C VAL A 840 24.67 -9.04 -1.27
N LEU A 841 24.69 -8.54 -2.51
CA LEU A 841 23.53 -8.61 -3.40
C LEU A 841 23.76 -9.74 -4.40
N ILE A 842 22.85 -10.70 -4.43
CA ILE A 842 22.85 -11.84 -5.34
C ILE A 842 21.67 -11.66 -6.30
N GLY A 843 21.93 -11.67 -7.59
CA GLY A 843 20.87 -11.41 -8.56
C GLY A 843 21.30 -11.58 -10.01
N ASP A 844 20.37 -11.27 -10.91
CA ASP A 844 20.58 -11.29 -12.36
C ASP A 844 19.74 -10.22 -13.05
N ASP A 845 20.38 -9.15 -13.49
CA ASP A 845 19.83 -8.04 -14.27
C ASP A 845 19.40 -8.45 -15.69
N ARG A 846 19.70 -9.68 -16.13
CA ARG A 846 19.18 -10.27 -17.38
C ARG A 846 17.89 -11.08 -17.16
N GLN A 847 17.41 -11.21 -15.92
CA GLN A 847 16.10 -11.77 -15.58
C GLN A 847 15.13 -10.66 -15.16
N LEU A 848 13.96 -11.00 -14.62
CA LEU A 848 12.89 -10.04 -14.35
C LEU A 848 13.35 -8.85 -13.48
N PRO A 849 13.08 -7.61 -13.90
CA PRO A 849 13.25 -6.43 -13.06
C PRO A 849 12.12 -6.36 -12.00
N PRO A 850 12.17 -5.37 -11.08
CA PRO A 850 11.02 -5.04 -10.26
C PRO A 850 9.80 -4.74 -11.14
N VAL A 851 8.65 -5.32 -10.79
CA VAL A 851 7.40 -5.11 -11.52
C VAL A 851 6.78 -3.80 -11.06
N VAL A 852 7.01 -2.74 -11.83
CA VAL A 852 6.51 -1.39 -11.54
C VAL A 852 5.96 -0.73 -12.81
N ARG A 853 4.98 0.15 -12.65
CA ARG A 853 4.44 0.98 -13.75
C ARG A 853 5.27 2.25 -13.95
N ALA A 854 5.84 2.79 -12.88
CA ALA A 854 6.84 3.85 -12.88
C ALA A 854 8.19 3.30 -13.36
N ARG A 855 8.42 3.27 -14.68
CA ARG A 855 9.58 2.60 -15.33
C ARG A 855 10.95 2.96 -14.71
N GLU A 856 11.14 4.20 -14.29
CA GLU A 856 12.38 4.69 -13.67
C GLU A 856 12.66 4.07 -12.28
N LEU A 857 11.64 3.48 -11.64
CA LEU A 857 11.77 2.69 -10.41
C LEU A 857 12.13 1.22 -10.71
N GLY A 858 12.09 0.82 -11.99
CA GLY A 858 12.35 -0.55 -12.45
C GLY A 858 13.84 -0.88 -12.60
N GLN A 859 14.74 0.07 -12.41
CA GLN A 859 16.17 -0.24 -12.25
C GLN A 859 16.42 -0.61 -10.79
N SER A 860 16.90 -1.83 -10.55
CA SER A 860 17.26 -2.30 -9.21
C SER A 860 18.60 -1.72 -8.76
N MET A 861 18.84 -1.71 -7.44
CA MET A 861 20.15 -1.35 -6.89
C MET A 861 21.26 -2.28 -7.43
N PHE A 862 20.95 -3.57 -7.61
CA PHE A 862 21.88 -4.55 -8.16
C PHE A 862 22.30 -4.17 -9.59
N GLU A 863 21.33 -3.89 -10.46
CA GLU A 863 21.56 -3.51 -11.85
C GLU A 863 22.40 -2.22 -11.96
N ARG A 864 22.05 -1.20 -11.16
CA ARG A 864 22.78 0.07 -11.12
C ARG A 864 24.22 -0.11 -10.65
N LEU A 865 24.42 -0.71 -9.47
CA LEU A 865 25.76 -0.89 -8.90
C LEU A 865 26.64 -1.78 -9.79
N LYS A 866 26.07 -2.82 -10.41
CA LYS A 866 26.80 -3.68 -11.36
C LYS A 866 27.37 -2.88 -12.54
N GLY A 867 26.65 -1.86 -13.01
CA GLY A 867 27.13 -0.96 -14.08
C GLY A 867 28.18 0.05 -13.63
N GLU A 868 28.29 0.31 -12.31
CA GLU A 868 29.12 1.37 -11.73
C GLU A 868 30.40 0.83 -11.03
N THR A 869 30.50 -0.49 -10.80
CA THR A 869 31.58 -1.10 -10.03
C THR A 869 32.20 -2.33 -10.68
N GLN A 870 33.46 -2.62 -10.31
CA GLN A 870 34.13 -3.88 -10.62
C GLN A 870 33.98 -4.93 -9.52
N ASN A 871 33.31 -4.58 -8.41
CA ASN A 871 33.11 -5.44 -7.26
C ASN A 871 31.97 -6.44 -7.48
N VAL A 872 32.04 -7.18 -8.59
CA VAL A 872 31.06 -8.17 -9.03
C VAL A 872 31.76 -9.46 -9.42
N THR A 873 31.19 -10.59 -9.00
CA THR A 873 31.63 -11.93 -9.44
C THR A 873 30.52 -12.59 -10.23
N LEU A 874 30.83 -13.04 -11.45
CA LEU A 874 29.95 -13.89 -12.25
C LEU A 874 30.16 -15.37 -11.86
N ILE A 875 29.11 -16.06 -11.46
CA ILE A 875 29.12 -17.52 -11.37
C ILE A 875 28.66 -18.11 -12.71
N GLU A 876 29.60 -18.73 -13.44
CA GLU A 876 29.44 -19.01 -14.88
C GLU A 876 28.89 -20.40 -15.20
N THR A 877 29.02 -21.36 -14.29
CA THR A 877 28.63 -22.77 -14.55
C THR A 877 27.20 -23.05 -14.12
N GLN A 878 26.34 -23.45 -15.05
CA GLN A 878 24.93 -23.82 -14.80
C GLN A 878 24.72 -25.35 -14.74
N TYR A 879 23.81 -25.81 -13.88
CA TYR A 879 23.54 -27.24 -13.64
C TYR A 879 22.09 -27.66 -13.94
N ARG A 880 21.30 -26.77 -14.56
CA ARG A 880 19.87 -26.97 -14.81
C ARG A 880 19.60 -27.52 -16.20
N MET A 881 19.98 -26.73 -17.21
CA MET A 881 19.55 -26.86 -18.60
C MET A 881 20.45 -27.84 -19.34
N HIS A 882 19.87 -28.61 -20.25
CA HIS A 882 20.60 -29.29 -21.32
C HIS A 882 21.51 -28.27 -22.05
N PRO A 883 22.76 -28.62 -22.44
CA PRO A 883 23.69 -27.70 -23.09
C PRO A 883 23.09 -26.97 -24.31
N GLY A 884 22.30 -27.67 -25.13
CA GLY A 884 21.61 -27.08 -26.28
C GLY A 884 20.54 -26.03 -25.93
N ILE A 885 19.87 -26.14 -24.77
CA ILE A 885 18.94 -25.11 -24.28
C ILE A 885 19.72 -23.93 -23.70
N MET A 886 20.76 -24.23 -22.90
CA MET A 886 21.64 -23.21 -22.32
C MET A 886 22.23 -22.31 -23.40
N GLU A 887 22.71 -22.88 -24.50
CA GLU A 887 23.37 -22.14 -25.58
C GLU A 887 22.50 -21.03 -26.16
N VAL A 888 21.19 -21.25 -26.26
CA VAL A 888 20.22 -20.23 -26.68
C VAL A 888 20.27 -19.03 -25.74
N SER A 889 20.11 -19.25 -24.43
CA SER A 889 20.15 -18.18 -23.44
C SER A 889 21.54 -17.53 -23.34
N ASN A 890 22.60 -18.34 -23.47
CA ASN A 890 23.98 -17.91 -23.37
C ASN A 890 24.36 -16.89 -24.46
N ARG A 891 23.98 -17.17 -25.72
CA ARG A 891 24.21 -16.26 -26.86
C ARG A 891 23.37 -15.00 -26.77
N LEU A 892 22.12 -15.12 -26.32
CA LEU A 892 21.18 -14.01 -26.29
C LEU A 892 21.44 -13.02 -25.15
N PHE A 893 21.82 -13.50 -23.97
CA PHE A 893 21.76 -12.69 -22.74
C PHE A 893 23.08 -12.61 -21.96
N TYR A 894 24.02 -13.55 -22.19
CA TYR A 894 25.22 -13.70 -21.36
C TYR A 894 26.54 -13.66 -22.14
N ASP A 895 26.51 -13.24 -23.40
CA ASP A 895 27.70 -13.08 -24.27
C ASP A 895 28.59 -14.33 -24.35
N GLY A 896 27.99 -15.53 -24.32
CA GLY A 896 28.73 -16.79 -24.40
C GLY A 896 29.49 -17.16 -23.11
N ARG A 897 29.31 -16.43 -22.01
CA ARG A 897 30.06 -16.63 -20.75
C ARG A 897 29.56 -17.82 -19.92
N LEU A 898 28.36 -18.34 -20.17
CA LEU A 898 27.85 -19.50 -19.43
C LEU A 898 28.54 -20.80 -19.86
N ARG A 899 28.77 -21.67 -18.88
CA ARG A 899 29.33 -23.02 -19.06
C ARG A 899 28.33 -24.05 -18.55
N SER A 900 28.28 -25.21 -19.21
CA SER A 900 27.45 -26.32 -18.71
C SER A 900 28.22 -27.12 -17.68
N GLY A 901 27.65 -27.30 -16.50
CA GLY A 901 28.12 -28.22 -15.47
C GLY A 901 27.44 -29.59 -15.53
N VAL A 902 26.57 -29.80 -16.51
CA VAL A 902 25.88 -31.08 -16.80
C VAL A 902 26.12 -31.50 -18.25
N GLY A 903 26.28 -32.80 -18.48
CA GLY A 903 26.37 -33.40 -19.80
C GLY A 903 25.04 -33.39 -20.56
N ALA A 904 25.10 -33.58 -21.88
CA ALA A 904 23.91 -33.73 -22.73
C ALA A 904 23.11 -35.00 -22.39
N ASP A 905 23.84 -36.07 -22.05
CA ASP A 905 23.35 -37.35 -21.58
C ASP A 905 22.59 -37.23 -20.25
N GLU A 906 23.09 -36.45 -19.29
CA GLU A 906 22.42 -36.18 -18.00
C GLU A 906 21.09 -35.40 -18.12
N ARG A 907 20.84 -34.77 -19.28
CA ARG A 907 19.63 -33.99 -19.57
C ARG A 907 18.97 -34.43 -20.88
N THR A 908 19.11 -35.70 -21.24
CA THR A 908 18.60 -36.24 -22.50
C THR A 908 17.12 -35.87 -22.71
N PRO A 909 16.74 -35.21 -23.82
CA PRO A 909 15.34 -34.87 -24.08
C PRO A 909 14.50 -36.15 -24.26
N PRO A 910 13.20 -36.13 -23.89
CA PRO A 910 12.31 -37.29 -24.02
C PRO A 910 12.11 -37.73 -25.48
N ASP A 911 12.29 -36.82 -26.42
CA ASP A 911 12.29 -37.08 -27.85
C ASP A 911 13.05 -35.99 -28.63
N GLY A 912 13.47 -36.32 -29.85
CA GLY A 912 14.04 -35.38 -30.81
C GLY A 912 15.12 -34.46 -30.22
N ALA A 913 15.08 -33.20 -30.65
CA ALA A 913 16.03 -32.19 -30.19
C ALA A 913 15.62 -31.54 -28.85
N PRO A 914 16.59 -31.01 -28.08
CA PRO A 914 16.33 -30.35 -26.80
C PRO A 914 15.63 -28.98 -26.95
N VAL A 915 15.67 -28.37 -28.13
CA VAL A 915 14.90 -27.17 -28.47
C VAL A 915 14.14 -27.46 -29.75
N VAL A 916 12.84 -27.18 -29.79
CA VAL A 916 11.97 -27.43 -30.95
C VAL A 916 11.06 -26.22 -31.18
N PHE A 917 10.87 -25.87 -32.45
CA PHE A 917 9.86 -24.89 -32.87
C PHE A 917 8.71 -25.60 -33.57
N ILE A 918 7.47 -25.28 -33.17
CA ILE A 918 6.25 -25.82 -33.74
C ILE A 918 5.46 -24.66 -34.38
N PRO A 919 5.42 -24.58 -35.71
CA PRO A 919 4.70 -23.54 -36.41
C PRO A 919 3.19 -23.75 -36.29
N VAL A 920 2.47 -22.69 -35.91
CA VAL A 920 1.00 -22.65 -35.95
C VAL A 920 0.56 -21.48 -36.81
N GLU A 921 0.09 -21.77 -38.02
CA GLU A 921 -0.53 -20.79 -38.89
C GLU A 921 -1.96 -20.50 -38.40
N SER A 922 -2.22 -19.26 -38.02
CA SER A 922 -3.50 -18.80 -37.51
C SER A 922 -3.63 -17.33 -37.85
N ASP A 923 -4.76 -16.91 -38.40
CA ASP A 923 -4.99 -15.50 -38.76
C ASP A 923 -5.55 -14.66 -37.58
N ARG A 924 -5.61 -15.23 -36.37
CA ARG A 924 -6.21 -14.58 -35.21
C ARG A 924 -5.19 -13.67 -34.51
N ASP A 925 -5.48 -12.38 -34.40
CA ASP A 925 -4.67 -11.41 -33.65
C ASP A 925 -5.42 -11.00 -32.37
N GLY A 926 -4.95 -11.46 -31.21
CA GLY A 926 -5.64 -11.33 -29.93
C GLY A 926 -4.76 -11.63 -28.71
N ARG A 927 -5.36 -11.68 -27.52
CA ARG A 927 -4.69 -12.10 -26.26
C ARG A 927 -4.80 -13.61 -25.99
N SER A 928 -5.50 -14.35 -26.85
CA SER A 928 -5.54 -15.81 -26.85
C SER A 928 -5.63 -16.31 -28.29
N ASN A 929 -5.12 -17.52 -28.51
CA ASN A 929 -5.08 -18.18 -29.80
C ASN A 929 -5.54 -19.64 -29.62
N PRO A 930 -6.80 -19.96 -29.98
CA PRO A 930 -7.34 -21.31 -29.87
C PRO A 930 -6.65 -22.35 -30.74
N ASP A 931 -6.09 -21.97 -31.88
CA ASP A 931 -5.34 -22.89 -32.76
C ASP A 931 -4.04 -23.30 -32.08
N GLU A 932 -3.33 -22.31 -31.53
CA GLU A 932 -2.11 -22.54 -30.76
C GLU A 932 -2.38 -23.34 -29.48
N ALA A 933 -3.47 -23.03 -28.77
CA ALA A 933 -3.88 -23.77 -27.58
C ALA A 933 -4.20 -25.23 -27.89
N ARG A 934 -4.84 -25.51 -29.04
CA ARG A 934 -5.07 -26.89 -29.51
C ARG A 934 -3.77 -27.64 -29.76
N ALA A 935 -2.82 -27.02 -30.46
CA ALA A 935 -1.50 -27.62 -30.71
C ALA A 935 -0.76 -27.94 -29.39
N VAL A 936 -0.78 -27.00 -28.43
CA VAL A 936 -0.20 -27.21 -27.10
C VAL A 936 -0.86 -28.37 -26.37
N VAL A 937 -2.19 -28.46 -26.38
CA VAL A 937 -2.95 -29.55 -25.74
C VAL A 937 -2.61 -30.92 -26.36
N GLU A 938 -2.46 -30.97 -27.68
CA GLU A 938 -2.07 -32.19 -28.39
C GLU A 938 -0.65 -32.63 -28.01
N LEU A 939 0.29 -31.69 -27.90
CA LEU A 939 1.66 -31.97 -27.44
C LEU A 939 1.68 -32.54 -26.02
N VAL A 940 0.95 -31.90 -25.10
CA VAL A 940 0.82 -32.39 -23.72
C VAL A 940 0.26 -33.81 -23.69
N ARG A 941 -0.80 -34.07 -24.47
CA ARG A 941 -1.40 -35.41 -24.56
C ARG A 941 -0.42 -36.43 -25.12
N SER A 942 0.40 -36.05 -26.10
CA SER A 942 1.39 -36.96 -26.69
C SER A 942 2.54 -37.27 -25.73
N PHE A 943 3.00 -36.30 -24.93
CA PHE A 943 4.01 -36.59 -23.89
C PHE A 943 3.45 -37.46 -22.77
N THR A 944 2.22 -37.18 -22.32
CA THR A 944 1.63 -37.86 -21.17
C THR A 944 1.11 -39.25 -21.52
N ARG A 945 0.36 -39.40 -22.62
CA ARG A 945 -0.26 -40.67 -23.02
C ARG A 945 0.70 -41.58 -23.79
N ASP A 946 1.38 -41.04 -24.79
CA ASP A 946 2.16 -41.88 -25.72
C ASP A 946 3.56 -42.18 -25.17
N ARG A 947 4.12 -41.26 -24.36
CA ARG A 947 5.49 -41.36 -23.83
C ARG A 947 5.57 -41.54 -22.31
N GLY A 948 4.42 -41.60 -21.61
CA GLY A 948 4.36 -41.83 -20.17
C GLY A 948 5.07 -40.76 -19.33
N ILE A 949 5.21 -39.53 -19.83
CA ILE A 949 5.79 -38.43 -19.06
C ILE A 949 4.79 -37.97 -18.01
N ASP A 950 5.25 -37.85 -16.76
CA ASP A 950 4.48 -37.28 -15.67
C ASP A 950 4.02 -35.85 -16.03
N PRO A 951 2.71 -35.55 -16.01
CA PRO A 951 2.21 -34.21 -16.27
C PRO A 951 2.86 -33.12 -15.41
N GLU A 952 3.24 -33.42 -14.16
CA GLU A 952 3.91 -32.46 -13.28
C GLU A 952 5.29 -32.04 -13.79
N SER A 953 5.91 -32.87 -14.64
CA SER A 953 7.19 -32.58 -15.31
C SER A 953 7.07 -31.63 -16.50
N ILE A 954 5.84 -31.21 -16.85
CA ILE A 954 5.53 -30.32 -17.96
C ILE A 954 5.11 -28.94 -17.44
N GLY A 955 5.64 -27.90 -18.05
CA GLY A 955 5.24 -26.51 -17.82
C GLY A 955 4.82 -25.82 -19.11
N ILE A 956 3.76 -25.02 -19.05
CA ILE A 956 3.31 -24.18 -20.16
C ILE A 956 3.33 -22.73 -19.71
N VAL A 957 3.99 -21.89 -20.50
CA VAL A 957 4.05 -20.45 -20.24
C VAL A 957 3.57 -19.66 -21.45
N SER A 958 2.76 -18.64 -21.20
CA SER A 958 2.28 -17.72 -22.22
C SER A 958 2.35 -16.26 -21.72
N PRO A 959 2.61 -15.27 -22.58
CA PRO A 959 2.66 -13.87 -22.15
C PRO A 959 1.28 -13.30 -21.84
N PHE A 960 0.22 -13.92 -22.34
CA PHE A 960 -1.14 -13.43 -22.18
C PHE A 960 -1.94 -14.32 -21.23
N ARG A 961 -2.50 -13.71 -20.17
CA ARG A 961 -3.36 -14.42 -19.20
C ARG A 961 -4.58 -15.07 -19.85
N ALA A 962 -5.16 -14.47 -20.90
CA ALA A 962 -6.29 -15.05 -21.62
C ALA A 962 -5.93 -16.40 -22.26
N GLN A 963 -4.69 -16.58 -22.73
CA GLN A 963 -4.20 -17.87 -23.22
C GLN A 963 -4.01 -18.88 -22.09
N VAL A 964 -3.48 -18.44 -20.93
CA VAL A 964 -3.34 -19.29 -19.74
C VAL A 964 -4.69 -19.82 -19.28
N VAL A 965 -5.72 -18.97 -19.22
CA VAL A 965 -7.09 -19.36 -18.87
C VAL A 965 -7.63 -20.39 -19.87
N LEU A 966 -7.50 -20.12 -21.17
CA LEU A 966 -7.94 -21.03 -22.23
C LEU A 966 -7.26 -22.41 -22.12
N LEU A 967 -5.94 -22.44 -21.90
CA LEU A 967 -5.19 -23.69 -21.73
C LEU A 967 -5.61 -24.46 -20.48
N ARG A 968 -5.88 -23.78 -19.36
CA ARG A 968 -6.40 -24.41 -18.14
C ARG A 968 -7.80 -24.99 -18.34
N GLN A 969 -8.66 -24.34 -19.12
CA GLN A 969 -9.97 -24.86 -19.50
C GLN A 969 -9.87 -26.10 -20.40
N MET A 970 -8.87 -26.16 -21.28
CA MET A 970 -8.66 -27.30 -22.19
C MET A 970 -7.90 -28.48 -21.55
N LEU A 971 -7.17 -28.23 -20.46
CA LEU A 971 -6.41 -29.23 -19.68
C LEU A 971 -6.83 -29.26 -18.19
N PRO A 972 -8.14 -29.39 -17.89
CA PRO A 972 -8.63 -29.32 -16.51
C PRO A 972 -8.12 -30.50 -15.70
N GLY A 973 -7.57 -30.24 -14.51
CA GLY A 973 -7.06 -31.29 -13.62
C GLY A 973 -5.89 -32.10 -14.19
N SER A 974 -5.18 -31.58 -15.20
CA SER A 974 -4.11 -32.32 -15.89
C SER A 974 -2.84 -32.52 -15.08
N GLY A 975 -2.63 -31.79 -13.97
CA GLY A 975 -1.37 -31.76 -13.22
C GLY A 975 -0.27 -30.91 -13.88
N VAL A 976 -0.45 -30.47 -15.13
CA VAL A 976 0.50 -29.60 -15.85
C VAL A 976 0.51 -28.21 -15.25
N ALA A 977 1.69 -27.64 -15.05
CA ALA A 977 1.83 -26.27 -14.57
C ALA A 977 1.62 -25.27 -15.71
N ILE A 978 0.55 -24.47 -15.67
CA ILE A 978 0.20 -23.51 -16.72
C ILE A 978 0.11 -22.11 -16.13
N ASP A 979 0.99 -21.17 -16.49
CA ASP A 979 0.92 -19.79 -16.01
C ASP A 979 1.62 -18.76 -16.93
N THR A 980 1.65 -17.50 -16.50
CA THR A 980 2.46 -16.42 -17.06
C THR A 980 3.92 -16.52 -16.59
N VAL A 981 4.85 -15.89 -17.31
CA VAL A 981 6.30 -15.92 -16.98
C VAL A 981 6.56 -15.46 -15.55
N GLU A 982 5.89 -14.39 -15.12
CA GLU A 982 6.06 -13.79 -13.80
C GLU A 982 5.68 -14.76 -12.67
N ARG A 983 4.61 -15.53 -12.84
CA ARG A 983 4.14 -16.50 -11.83
C ARG A 983 4.89 -17.84 -11.90
N PHE A 984 5.50 -18.16 -13.03
CA PHE A 984 6.34 -19.36 -13.17
C PHE A 984 7.75 -19.18 -12.57
N GLN A 985 8.07 -17.99 -12.08
CA GLN A 985 9.41 -17.68 -11.60
C GLN A 985 9.84 -18.58 -10.44
N GLY A 986 11.04 -19.14 -10.55
CA GLY A 986 11.60 -20.03 -9.54
C GLY A 986 11.10 -21.48 -9.60
N GLY A 987 10.13 -21.78 -10.46
CA GLY A 987 9.81 -23.13 -10.92
C GLY A 987 10.73 -23.55 -12.06
N GLU A 988 10.92 -24.86 -12.23
CA GLU A 988 11.60 -25.48 -13.36
C GLU A 988 10.85 -26.76 -13.74
N ARG A 989 10.94 -27.17 -15.00
CA ARG A 989 10.30 -28.38 -15.52
C ARG A 989 11.21 -29.07 -16.50
N ASP A 990 11.04 -30.38 -16.63
CA ASP A 990 11.77 -31.16 -17.61
C ASP A 990 11.41 -30.73 -19.03
N ILE A 991 10.13 -30.48 -19.27
CA ILE A 991 9.60 -29.99 -20.55
C ILE A 991 8.92 -28.64 -20.33
N MET A 992 9.36 -27.62 -21.05
CA MET A 992 8.67 -26.32 -21.11
C MET A 992 8.10 -26.08 -22.51
N ILE A 993 6.85 -25.63 -22.55
CA ILE A 993 6.14 -25.21 -23.77
C ILE A 993 5.85 -23.71 -23.66
N LEU A 994 6.35 -22.92 -24.61
CA LEU A 994 6.10 -21.48 -24.68
C LEU A 994 5.07 -21.18 -25.79
N SER A 995 3.91 -20.67 -25.40
CA SER A 995 2.79 -20.29 -26.28
C SER A 995 2.77 -18.77 -26.48
N PHE A 996 3.17 -18.29 -27.67
CA PHE A 996 3.35 -16.87 -28.00
C PHE A 996 2.07 -16.13 -28.41
N VAL A 997 1.02 -16.85 -28.81
CA VAL A 997 -0.32 -16.36 -29.16
C VAL A 997 -0.42 -15.56 -30.46
N ARG A 998 0.49 -14.60 -30.68
CA ARG A 998 0.35 -13.61 -31.75
C ARG A 998 0.68 -14.18 -33.13
N SER A 999 -0.16 -13.84 -34.09
CA SER A 999 -0.02 -14.22 -35.50
C SER A 999 0.56 -13.12 -36.39
N ARG A 1000 0.20 -11.85 -36.15
CA ARG A 1000 0.61 -10.69 -36.95
C ARG A 1000 1.03 -9.51 -36.05
N GLY A 1001 2.06 -8.77 -36.47
CA GLY A 1001 2.50 -7.52 -35.84
C GLY A 1001 3.65 -7.62 -34.82
N THR A 1002 4.45 -6.55 -34.75
CA THR A 1002 5.59 -6.39 -33.82
C THR A 1002 5.19 -6.05 -32.39
N GLY A 1003 3.90 -6.10 -32.06
CA GLY A 1003 3.44 -5.75 -30.72
C GLY A 1003 3.93 -6.78 -29.70
N PHE A 1004 4.62 -6.26 -28.70
CA PHE A 1004 5.36 -6.95 -27.64
C PHE A 1004 4.76 -8.30 -27.20
N VAL A 1005 5.49 -9.39 -27.43
CA VAL A 1005 5.16 -10.75 -26.95
C VAL A 1005 5.92 -11.04 -25.65
N PHE A 1006 7.24 -10.83 -25.64
CA PHE A 1006 8.10 -10.82 -24.45
C PHE A 1006 9.13 -9.70 -24.57
N ASP A 1007 9.56 -9.08 -23.46
CA ASP A 1007 10.89 -8.43 -23.43
C ASP A 1007 11.98 -9.49 -23.27
N ASP A 1008 13.20 -9.08 -23.57
CA ASP A 1008 14.42 -9.87 -23.46
C ASP A 1008 14.52 -10.60 -22.11
N ARG A 1009 14.18 -9.94 -20.99
CA ARG A 1009 14.29 -10.51 -19.63
C ARG A 1009 13.23 -11.58 -19.36
N ARG A 1010 11.97 -11.35 -19.76
CA ARG A 1010 10.88 -12.32 -19.66
C ARG A 1010 11.14 -13.55 -20.51
N LEU A 1011 11.63 -13.34 -21.73
CA LEU A 1011 12.01 -14.45 -22.62
C LEU A 1011 13.13 -15.28 -22.00
N ASN A 1012 14.17 -14.62 -21.50
CA ASN A 1012 15.27 -15.31 -20.82
C ASN A 1012 14.75 -16.16 -19.65
N VAL A 1013 13.86 -15.61 -18.82
CA VAL A 1013 13.23 -16.36 -17.74
C VAL A 1013 12.45 -17.56 -18.26
N ALA A 1014 11.64 -17.39 -19.31
CA ALA A 1014 10.82 -18.44 -19.90
C ALA A 1014 11.65 -19.61 -20.45
N ILE A 1015 12.69 -19.31 -21.23
CA ILE A 1015 13.63 -20.29 -21.81
C ILE A 1015 14.32 -21.08 -20.69
N THR A 1016 14.79 -20.39 -19.66
CA THR A 1016 15.66 -20.96 -18.62
C THR A 1016 14.92 -21.74 -17.53
N ARG A 1017 13.62 -21.99 -17.71
CA ARG A 1017 12.83 -22.92 -16.89
C ARG A 1017 12.94 -24.37 -17.36
N ALA A 1018 13.34 -24.61 -18.61
CA ALA A 1018 13.43 -25.93 -19.21
C ALA A 1018 14.70 -26.65 -18.76
N ARG A 1019 14.59 -27.90 -18.27
CA ARG A 1019 15.75 -28.73 -17.93
C ARG A 1019 16.20 -29.60 -19.10
N ARG A 1020 15.27 -30.27 -19.78
CA ARG A 1020 15.57 -31.29 -20.81
C ARG A 1020 15.06 -30.89 -22.19
N LYS A 1021 13.88 -30.30 -22.29
CA LYS A 1021 13.26 -29.91 -23.56
C LYS A 1021 12.53 -28.56 -23.49
N LEU A 1022 12.78 -27.72 -24.49
CA LEU A 1022 12.08 -26.45 -24.72
C LEU A 1022 11.33 -26.51 -26.05
N ILE A 1023 10.03 -26.24 -26.03
CA ILE A 1023 9.17 -26.24 -27.21
C ILE A 1023 8.58 -24.84 -27.36
N LEU A 1024 8.76 -24.23 -28.51
CA LEU A 1024 8.13 -22.95 -28.85
C LEU A 1024 6.97 -23.20 -29.80
N VAL A 1025 5.77 -22.72 -29.46
CA VAL A 1025 4.58 -22.81 -30.30
C VAL A 1025 4.15 -21.40 -30.67
N ALA A 1026 4.20 -21.08 -31.96
CA ALA A 1026 3.98 -19.71 -32.43
C ALA A 1026 3.80 -19.66 -33.95
N HIS A 1027 3.33 -18.50 -34.43
CA HIS A 1027 3.21 -18.23 -35.86
C HIS A 1027 4.59 -18.11 -36.54
N PRO A 1028 4.82 -18.75 -37.71
CA PRO A 1028 6.12 -18.70 -38.42
C PRO A 1028 6.61 -17.29 -38.72
N GLU A 1029 5.71 -16.38 -39.11
CA GLU A 1029 6.08 -15.00 -39.45
C GLU A 1029 6.71 -14.24 -38.27
N LEU A 1030 6.41 -14.64 -37.02
CA LEU A 1030 7.03 -14.06 -35.83
C LEU A 1030 8.56 -14.20 -35.88
N PHE A 1031 9.07 -15.28 -36.49
CA PHE A 1031 10.50 -15.57 -36.60
C PHE A 1031 11.13 -15.15 -37.93
N GLN A 1032 10.32 -14.90 -38.96
CA GLN A 1032 10.82 -14.57 -40.30
C GLN A 1032 10.91 -13.07 -40.59
N ARG A 1033 10.09 -12.23 -39.93
CA ARG A 1033 9.99 -10.77 -40.21
C ARG A 1033 10.19 -9.90 -38.98
N SER A 1034 10.88 -10.41 -37.97
CA SER A 1034 11.07 -9.67 -36.72
C SER A 1034 12.10 -8.54 -36.84
N ARG A 1035 11.78 -7.39 -36.24
CA ARG A 1035 12.74 -6.30 -36.01
C ARG A 1035 13.59 -6.52 -34.76
N TYR A 1036 13.32 -7.57 -34.00
CA TYR A 1036 13.99 -7.84 -32.73
C TYR A 1036 15.18 -8.77 -32.94
N ALA A 1037 16.38 -8.27 -32.64
CA ALA A 1037 17.65 -8.98 -32.84
C ALA A 1037 17.67 -10.37 -32.19
N TRP A 1038 17.02 -10.54 -31.03
CA TRP A 1038 16.95 -11.84 -30.36
C TRP A 1038 16.21 -12.91 -31.19
N ILE A 1039 15.20 -12.52 -31.97
CA ILE A 1039 14.46 -13.47 -32.83
C ILE A 1039 15.38 -13.98 -33.95
N CYS A 1040 16.14 -13.10 -34.58
CA CYS A 1040 17.10 -13.49 -35.61
C CYS A 1040 18.17 -14.44 -35.05
N THR A 1041 18.79 -14.07 -33.93
CA THR A 1041 19.79 -14.92 -33.25
C THR A 1041 19.20 -16.24 -32.78
N PHE A 1042 17.95 -16.24 -32.28
CA PHE A 1042 17.23 -17.44 -31.88
C PHE A 1042 16.95 -18.35 -33.09
N THR A 1043 16.44 -17.80 -34.20
CA THR A 1043 16.18 -18.55 -35.45
C THR A 1043 17.47 -19.09 -36.06
N GLU A 1044 18.56 -18.32 -36.07
CA GLU A 1044 19.89 -18.79 -36.48
C GLU A 1044 20.39 -19.92 -35.58
N THR A 1045 20.20 -19.79 -34.26
CA THR A 1045 20.58 -20.85 -33.31
C THR A 1045 19.77 -22.12 -33.56
N LEU A 1046 18.46 -22.02 -33.80
CA LEU A 1046 17.63 -23.17 -34.15
C LEU A 1046 18.01 -23.81 -35.49
N LYS A 1047 18.30 -22.99 -36.53
CA LYS A 1047 18.78 -23.46 -37.84
C LYS A 1047 20.12 -24.19 -37.73
N THR A 1048 21.06 -23.62 -36.97
CA THR A 1048 22.39 -24.19 -36.73
C THR A 1048 22.29 -25.51 -35.95
N ALA A 1049 21.31 -25.62 -35.06
CA ALA A 1049 21.03 -26.85 -34.32
C ALA A 1049 20.24 -27.91 -35.11
N GLY A 1050 19.76 -27.62 -36.32
CA GLY A 1050 18.96 -28.54 -37.14
C GLY A 1050 17.57 -28.84 -36.56
N THR A 1051 16.95 -27.85 -35.90
CA THR A 1051 15.76 -28.03 -35.04
C THR A 1051 14.48 -27.33 -35.54
N ILE A 1052 14.55 -26.66 -36.69
CA ILE A 1052 13.40 -26.08 -37.40
C ILE A 1052 12.85 -27.09 -38.40
#